data_AF-A0A5S9F2B6-F1
#
_entry.id   AF-A0A5S9F2B6-F1
#
_cell.length_a   1.000
_cell.length_b   1.000
_cell.length_c   1.000
_cell.angle_alpha   90.00
_cell.angle_beta   90.00
_cell.angle_gamma   90.00
#
_symmetry.space_group_name_H-M   'P 1'
#
loop_
_entity.id
_entity.type
_entity.pdbx_description
1 polymer ?
#
loop_
_entity_poly.entity_id
_entity_poly.type
_entity_poly.pdbx_seq_one_letter_code
_entity_poly.pdbx_strand_id
1 'polypeptide(L)'
;MKILIICRGPIADEALRVISETSLPRPHILISRREWLDHLETQAPWLYNWSRFAQIHLVDEYSDMDAIIKIVQENGLDAVYPGYGFLAENPVFAGKCEKAGIRFIGPSSETLELMGLKDRARCICKEIGVPVTPGIDSLERVILEKNEGEWRENLGKILREKGIDCEVAEEFSQAIDKAYDAAAQQHIDLFSEDELIGAAKHAIDDLWKKHEMPIRIKASAGGGGKGQRVVTSDSDIAKAMREVWNEVGDNSKSVILEANIEGPRHMEVQILGDGEDVIHFAVRDCSLQTMFYQKLIEIGVHEGQIDTLLAQESAGSEMYKELEAEKQLIANLQNAAVKICKHIGYQNAGTVEFLVDKNRNFYFMEVNARIQVEHGVSEEISYVKGQKPRLISEQIRIASGEKLGYTQQDIAFRGYALELRISLLDSFSLQPAPGAVIEKFFFDDNECVRVEDSGIAASLRQHRVVMSPPQYDANIVLNIYRGEDYGVMLENAVDNLQNAMIEGRDLHTTIPFHMAVLSWLRANQPLPHVTTDFVEIHLCLLRLYHKNIKELHEEVLTMCKKERRNPFALLSWVRQVTTRLMEDPSHIIAFFTQRNTFRDVFQFVKSTSEWLGISLWNEDSEYLESCESFYKNLCSLTEDSLPMEDLHGENPTDSWQETVSLIAQIEQKSTQEVWDKLQGRHKSIEESATFALLKKLQSTLLNVAHKDLYKLPEKTEIHVPESVRSKEERRTILHATTVQKQDDNHIVSPTLGVFYASPKPGEPHFVEVGQQVKVGQTMFLVGAMKVYTEVQSPRSGVIKEIRVEDGTLVKQGEVVMIIE
;
A
#
# COMPACT_ATOMS: atom_id res chain seq x y z
N MET A 1 2.30 -18.26 -32.12
CA MET A 1 1.24 -18.12 -31.10
C MET A 1 0.59 -16.76 -31.28
N LYS A 2 -0.71 -16.68 -31.59
CA LYS A 2 -1.53 -15.46 -31.61
C LYS A 2 -2.20 -15.28 -30.25
N ILE A 3 -2.04 -14.11 -29.64
CA ILE A 3 -2.41 -13.87 -28.24
C ILE A 3 -3.55 -12.86 -28.17
N LEU A 4 -4.55 -13.13 -27.31
CA LEU A 4 -5.53 -12.16 -26.83
C LEU A 4 -5.15 -11.67 -25.43
N ILE A 5 -4.95 -10.37 -25.25
CA ILE A 5 -4.74 -9.73 -23.96
C ILE A 5 -6.11 -9.38 -23.37
N ILE A 6 -6.39 -9.86 -22.16
CA ILE A 6 -7.70 -9.69 -21.49
C ILE A 6 -7.63 -8.87 -20.19
N CYS A 7 -6.57 -8.07 -20.06
CA CYS A 7 -6.37 -7.09 -18.99
C CYS A 7 -6.33 -5.66 -19.53
N ARG A 8 -6.10 -4.69 -18.64
CA ARG A 8 -6.07 -3.24 -18.97
C ARG A 8 -4.97 -2.51 -18.21
N GLY A 9 -4.73 -1.25 -18.57
CA GLY A 9 -3.81 -0.37 -17.85
C GLY A 9 -2.33 -0.73 -18.11
N PRO A 10 -1.43 -0.43 -17.15
CA PRO A 10 0.02 -0.59 -17.33
C PRO A 10 0.44 -2.00 -17.77
N ILE A 11 -0.17 -3.05 -17.21
CA ILE A 11 0.17 -4.44 -17.56
C ILE A 11 -0.23 -4.82 -18.99
N ALA A 12 -1.31 -4.24 -19.51
CA ALA A 12 -1.69 -4.46 -20.91
C ALA A 12 -0.74 -3.71 -21.84
N ASP A 13 -0.36 -2.47 -21.49
CA ASP A 13 0.64 -1.67 -22.22
C ASP A 13 2.01 -2.37 -22.26
N GLU A 14 2.46 -2.91 -21.13
CA GLU A 14 3.70 -3.65 -21.03
C GLU A 14 3.67 -4.95 -21.84
N ALA A 15 2.60 -5.75 -21.74
CA ALA A 15 2.46 -6.97 -22.52
C ALA A 15 2.48 -6.68 -24.03
N LEU A 16 1.85 -5.59 -24.46
CA LEU A 16 1.90 -5.14 -25.86
C LEU A 16 3.32 -4.76 -26.29
N ARG A 17 4.05 -4.02 -25.44
CA ARG A 17 5.46 -3.66 -25.65
C ARG A 17 6.31 -4.91 -25.82
N VAL A 18 6.25 -5.83 -24.86
CA VAL A 18 7.00 -7.09 -24.87
C VAL A 18 6.66 -7.90 -26.13
N ILE A 19 5.38 -8.09 -26.46
CA ILE A 19 4.99 -8.84 -27.66
C ILE A 19 5.50 -8.16 -28.94
N SER A 20 5.49 -6.83 -29.00
CA SER A 20 5.97 -6.07 -30.17
C SER A 20 7.48 -6.20 -30.42
N GLU A 21 8.25 -6.54 -29.38
CA GLU A 21 9.69 -6.80 -29.46
C GLU A 21 10.01 -8.25 -29.88
N THR A 22 9.01 -9.12 -29.91
CA THR A 22 9.15 -10.52 -30.35
C THR A 22 8.82 -10.72 -31.84
N SER A 23 9.08 -11.93 -32.35
CA SER A 23 8.63 -12.35 -33.68
C SER A 23 7.17 -12.83 -33.74
N LEU A 24 6.41 -12.66 -32.65
CA LEU A 24 5.01 -13.10 -32.59
C LEU A 24 4.10 -12.23 -33.47
N PRO A 25 2.97 -12.79 -33.95
CA PRO A 25 1.96 -12.02 -34.66
C PRO A 25 1.41 -10.86 -33.83
N ARG A 26 0.84 -9.89 -34.54
CA ARG A 26 0.12 -8.75 -33.96
C ARG A 26 -0.89 -9.21 -32.88
N PRO A 27 -0.81 -8.70 -31.64
CA PRO A 27 -1.70 -9.12 -30.56
C PRO A 27 -3.14 -8.63 -30.77
N HIS A 28 -4.07 -9.34 -30.14
CA HIS A 28 -5.46 -8.94 -29.99
C HIS A 28 -5.65 -8.38 -28.57
N ILE A 29 -6.55 -7.41 -28.39
CA ILE A 29 -6.85 -6.78 -27.11
C ILE A 29 -8.34 -6.82 -26.88
N LEU A 30 -8.74 -7.16 -25.67
CA LEU A 30 -10.09 -7.04 -25.15
C LEU A 30 -10.28 -5.69 -24.47
N ILE A 31 -11.40 -5.00 -24.72
CA ILE A 31 -11.77 -3.76 -24.05
C ILE A 31 -13.22 -3.84 -23.57
N SER A 32 -13.45 -3.46 -22.31
CA SER A 32 -14.82 -3.32 -21.78
C SER A 32 -15.47 -2.03 -22.31
N ARG A 33 -16.77 -2.11 -22.65
CA ARG A 33 -17.60 -0.93 -22.97
C ARG A 33 -17.66 0.08 -21.83
N ARG A 34 -17.43 -0.32 -20.58
CA ARG A 34 -17.35 0.60 -19.44
C ARG A 34 -16.09 1.44 -19.44
N GLU A 35 -14.99 0.91 -19.98
CA GLU A 35 -13.75 1.66 -20.20
C GLU A 35 -13.82 2.49 -21.49
N TRP A 36 -14.58 2.01 -22.48
CA TRP A 36 -14.79 2.68 -23.75
C TRP A 36 -16.00 3.65 -23.68
N LEU A 37 -15.80 4.85 -23.14
CA LEU A 37 -16.84 5.87 -23.07
C LEU A 37 -16.87 6.72 -24.35
N ASP A 38 -17.87 6.48 -25.22
CA ASP A 38 -18.01 7.12 -26.55
C ASP A 38 -18.17 8.66 -26.55
N HIS A 39 -18.30 9.30 -25.38
CA HIS A 39 -18.68 10.72 -25.25
C HIS A 39 -17.77 11.55 -24.35
N LEU A 40 -16.72 10.96 -23.79
CA LEU A 40 -15.72 11.65 -22.99
C LEU A 40 -14.37 11.41 -23.64
N GLU A 41 -13.43 12.34 -23.49
CA GLU A 41 -12.03 12.25 -23.97
C GLU A 41 -11.23 11.11 -23.27
N THR A 42 -11.92 10.09 -22.76
CA THR A 42 -11.47 8.90 -22.05
C THR A 42 -11.73 7.66 -22.92
N GLN A 43 -10.99 7.51 -24.01
CA GLN A 43 -10.71 6.17 -24.51
C GLN A 43 -9.57 5.64 -23.63
N ALA A 44 -9.68 4.41 -23.12
CA ALA A 44 -8.63 3.65 -22.44
C ALA A 44 -7.21 4.22 -22.77
N PRO A 45 -6.62 5.09 -21.93
CA PRO A 45 -5.50 5.95 -22.37
C PRO A 45 -4.30 5.17 -22.91
N TRP A 46 -4.05 4.00 -22.32
CA TRP A 46 -3.03 3.04 -22.75
C TRP A 46 -3.21 2.55 -24.20
N LEU A 47 -4.43 2.52 -24.76
CA LEU A 47 -4.67 2.11 -26.16
C LEU A 47 -4.12 3.09 -27.19
N TYR A 48 -3.93 4.37 -26.84
CA TYR A 48 -3.44 5.35 -27.82
C TYR A 48 -2.04 5.01 -28.35
N ASN A 49 -1.24 4.29 -27.56
CA ASN A 49 0.05 3.75 -27.98
C ASN A 49 -0.09 2.64 -29.04
N TRP A 50 -1.21 1.90 -29.05
CA TRP A 50 -1.31 0.60 -29.70
C TRP A 50 -2.42 0.45 -30.74
N SER A 51 -3.29 1.45 -30.92
CA SER A 51 -4.43 1.37 -31.86
C SER A 51 -4.05 0.91 -33.28
N ARG A 52 -2.81 1.18 -33.73
CA ARG A 52 -2.27 0.75 -35.03
C ARG A 52 -1.57 -0.61 -35.01
N PHE A 53 -1.30 -1.15 -33.83
CA PHE A 53 -0.50 -2.36 -33.57
C PHE A 53 -1.26 -3.47 -32.84
N ALA A 54 -2.54 -3.30 -32.53
CA ALA A 54 -3.38 -4.38 -31.97
C ALA A 54 -4.76 -4.49 -32.62
N GLN A 55 -5.38 -5.68 -32.59
CA GLN A 55 -6.78 -5.86 -33.00
C GLN A 55 -7.69 -5.76 -31.79
N ILE A 56 -8.61 -4.79 -31.79
CA ILE A 56 -9.46 -4.48 -30.63
C ILE A 56 -10.78 -5.24 -30.71
N HIS A 57 -11.19 -5.84 -29.60
CA HIS A 57 -12.46 -6.55 -29.41
C HIS A 57 -13.20 -5.96 -28.21
N LEU A 58 -14.51 -5.79 -28.32
CA LEU A 58 -15.33 -5.20 -27.26
C LEU A 58 -16.14 -6.27 -26.52
N VAL A 59 -16.20 -6.14 -25.19
CA VAL A 59 -17.10 -6.89 -24.31
C VAL A 59 -17.80 -5.93 -23.35
N ASP A 60 -18.89 -6.36 -22.73
CA ASP A 60 -19.55 -5.52 -21.74
C ASP A 60 -18.69 -5.40 -20.48
N GLU A 61 -18.10 -6.51 -20.03
CA GLU A 61 -17.22 -6.58 -18.84
C GLU A 61 -16.01 -7.47 -19.06
N TYR A 62 -14.89 -7.16 -18.39
CA TYR A 62 -13.67 -7.98 -18.41
C TYR A 62 -13.86 -9.36 -17.76
N SER A 63 -14.96 -9.58 -17.04
CA SER A 63 -15.32 -10.86 -16.43
C SER A 63 -16.19 -11.77 -17.31
N ASP A 64 -16.57 -11.35 -18.53
CA ASP A 64 -17.40 -12.15 -19.43
C ASP A 64 -16.59 -13.28 -20.11
N MET A 65 -16.47 -14.39 -19.39
CA MET A 65 -15.70 -15.56 -19.82
C MET A 65 -16.17 -16.13 -21.16
N ASP A 66 -17.48 -16.20 -21.39
CA ASP A 66 -18.04 -16.86 -22.58
C ASP A 66 -17.84 -16.00 -23.83
N ALA A 67 -17.99 -14.67 -23.71
CA ALA A 67 -17.66 -13.75 -24.79
C ALA A 67 -16.16 -13.82 -25.15
N ILE A 68 -15.27 -13.91 -24.16
CA ILE A 68 -13.83 -14.02 -24.39
C ILE A 68 -13.49 -15.30 -25.17
N ILE A 69 -14.01 -16.45 -24.74
CA ILE A 69 -13.78 -17.73 -25.43
C ILE A 69 -14.28 -17.67 -26.88
N LYS A 70 -15.46 -17.08 -27.10
CA LYS A 70 -16.03 -16.89 -28.44
C LYS A 70 -15.12 -16.02 -29.32
N ILE A 71 -14.60 -14.91 -28.80
CA ILE A 71 -13.66 -14.03 -29.53
C ILE A 71 -12.41 -14.80 -29.95
N VAL A 72 -11.83 -15.60 -29.04
CA VAL A 72 -10.65 -16.41 -29.34
C VAL A 72 -10.91 -17.39 -30.49
N GLN A 73 -12.05 -18.09 -30.45
CA GLN A 73 -12.42 -19.09 -31.45
C GLN A 73 -12.71 -18.46 -32.82
N GLU A 74 -13.50 -17.37 -32.87
CA GLU A 74 -13.88 -16.70 -34.12
C GLU A 74 -12.67 -16.08 -34.85
N ASN A 75 -11.65 -15.68 -34.11
CA ASN A 75 -10.44 -15.06 -34.66
C ASN A 75 -9.26 -16.05 -34.83
N GLY A 76 -9.44 -17.31 -34.45
CA GLY A 76 -8.41 -18.35 -34.52
C GLY A 76 -7.15 -17.97 -33.73
N LEU A 77 -7.34 -17.54 -32.47
CA LEU A 77 -6.25 -17.20 -31.55
C LEU A 77 -5.81 -18.45 -30.77
N ASP A 78 -4.53 -18.46 -30.38
CA ASP A 78 -3.90 -19.64 -29.77
C ASP A 78 -3.88 -19.56 -28.24
N ALA A 79 -3.90 -18.34 -27.68
CA ALA A 79 -3.64 -18.11 -26.26
C ALA A 79 -4.33 -16.85 -25.72
N VAL A 80 -4.53 -16.82 -24.40
CA VAL A 80 -5.00 -15.66 -23.63
C VAL A 80 -3.94 -15.23 -22.61
N TYR A 81 -3.61 -13.94 -22.59
CA TYR A 81 -2.77 -13.33 -21.55
C TYR A 81 -3.66 -12.55 -20.57
N PRO A 82 -3.79 -13.01 -19.32
CA PRO A 82 -4.69 -12.39 -18.35
C PRO A 82 -4.04 -11.28 -17.51
N GLY A 83 -2.71 -11.12 -17.55
CA GLY A 83 -1.99 -10.17 -16.69
C GLY A 83 -2.29 -10.40 -15.20
N TYR A 84 -2.70 -9.33 -14.51
CA TYR A 84 -3.17 -9.38 -13.12
C TYR A 84 -4.59 -8.85 -12.96
N GLY A 85 -5.27 -9.28 -11.89
CA GLY A 85 -6.68 -8.95 -11.65
C GLY A 85 -7.63 -9.67 -12.61
N PHE A 86 -8.91 -9.28 -12.58
CA PHE A 86 -9.98 -9.86 -13.40
C PHE A 86 -10.01 -11.40 -13.35
N LEU A 87 -9.64 -12.07 -14.45
CA LEU A 87 -9.69 -13.52 -14.62
C LEU A 87 -8.33 -14.21 -14.45
N ALA A 88 -7.29 -13.49 -14.05
CA ALA A 88 -5.91 -14.01 -13.95
C ALA A 88 -5.72 -15.15 -12.93
N GLU A 89 -6.53 -15.16 -11.87
CA GLU A 89 -6.50 -16.22 -10.84
C GLU A 89 -7.82 -17.02 -10.83
N ASN A 90 -8.57 -17.02 -11.93
CA ASN A 90 -9.86 -17.70 -12.00
C ASN A 90 -9.70 -19.14 -12.53
N PRO A 91 -9.79 -20.18 -11.68
CA PRO A 91 -9.59 -21.57 -12.11
C PRO A 91 -10.66 -22.03 -13.11
N VAL A 92 -11.90 -21.54 -13.00
CA VAL A 92 -13.00 -21.87 -13.92
C VAL A 92 -12.69 -21.36 -15.33
N PHE A 93 -12.19 -20.14 -15.47
CA PHE A 93 -11.83 -19.57 -16.76
C PHE A 93 -10.61 -20.27 -17.38
N ALA A 94 -9.57 -20.55 -16.59
CA ALA A 94 -8.43 -21.34 -17.06
C ALA A 94 -8.88 -22.73 -17.54
N GLY A 95 -9.75 -23.41 -16.79
CA GLY A 95 -10.31 -24.71 -17.17
C GLY A 95 -11.19 -24.64 -18.43
N LYS A 96 -11.92 -23.54 -18.65
CA LYS A 96 -12.64 -23.29 -19.91
C LYS A 96 -11.66 -23.13 -21.08
N CYS A 97 -10.55 -22.42 -20.90
CA CYS A 97 -9.51 -22.28 -21.90
C CYS A 97 -8.89 -23.64 -22.27
N GLU A 98 -8.50 -24.43 -21.28
CA GLU A 98 -7.94 -25.78 -21.46
C GLU A 98 -8.88 -26.69 -22.24
N LYS A 99 -10.17 -26.73 -21.87
CA LYS A 99 -11.21 -27.52 -22.58
C LYS A 99 -11.42 -27.05 -24.02
N ALA A 100 -11.24 -25.76 -24.29
CA ALA A 100 -11.36 -25.18 -25.62
C ALA A 100 -10.06 -25.29 -26.46
N GLY A 101 -8.98 -25.87 -25.91
CA GLY A 101 -7.68 -25.95 -26.57
C GLY A 101 -6.96 -24.60 -26.68
N ILE A 102 -7.34 -23.64 -25.84
CA ILE A 102 -6.75 -22.29 -25.76
C ILE A 102 -5.69 -22.30 -24.66
N ARG A 103 -4.48 -21.83 -24.97
CA ARG A 103 -3.42 -21.73 -23.96
C ARG A 103 -3.70 -20.58 -23.02
N PHE A 104 -3.85 -20.88 -21.73
CA PHE A 104 -3.87 -19.86 -20.69
C PHE A 104 -2.41 -19.51 -20.34
N ILE A 105 -2.00 -18.25 -20.51
CA ILE A 105 -0.64 -17.80 -20.18
C ILE A 105 -0.59 -17.50 -18.68
N GLY A 106 -0.44 -18.57 -17.91
CA GLY A 106 -0.45 -18.60 -16.45
C GLY A 106 -0.36 -20.05 -15.96
N PRO A 107 -0.57 -20.30 -14.66
CA PRO A 107 -0.64 -21.66 -14.12
C PRO A 107 -1.86 -22.44 -14.63
N SER A 108 -1.83 -23.77 -14.49
CA SER A 108 -2.98 -24.63 -14.85
C SER A 108 -4.20 -24.36 -13.99
N SER A 109 -5.39 -24.72 -14.47
CA SER A 109 -6.64 -24.61 -13.71
C SER A 109 -6.58 -25.34 -12.36
N GLU A 110 -5.96 -26.52 -12.33
CA GLU A 110 -5.69 -27.29 -11.11
C GLU A 110 -4.78 -26.54 -10.13
N THR A 111 -3.70 -25.91 -10.62
CA THR A 111 -2.79 -25.13 -9.77
C THR A 111 -3.50 -23.90 -9.19
N LEU A 112 -4.31 -23.22 -10.01
CA LEU A 112 -5.10 -22.06 -9.59
C LEU A 112 -6.12 -22.45 -8.51
N GLU A 113 -6.78 -23.60 -8.64
CA GLU A 113 -7.72 -24.10 -7.64
C GLU A 113 -7.02 -24.48 -6.34
N LEU A 114 -5.89 -25.20 -6.45
CA LEU A 114 -5.10 -25.64 -5.31
C LEU A 114 -4.55 -24.47 -4.49
N MET A 115 -4.04 -23.43 -5.16
CA MET A 115 -3.44 -22.26 -4.52
C MET A 115 -4.46 -21.19 -4.14
N GLY A 116 -5.64 -21.17 -4.77
CA GLY A 116 -6.72 -20.24 -4.45
C GLY A 116 -7.42 -20.53 -3.12
N LEU A 117 -7.33 -21.77 -2.63
CA LEU A 117 -7.88 -22.21 -1.35
C LEU A 117 -6.81 -22.12 -0.26
N LYS A 118 -6.97 -21.17 0.67
CA LYS A 118 -5.95 -20.82 1.67
C LYS A 118 -5.64 -21.96 2.65
N ASP A 119 -6.67 -22.70 3.03
CA ASP A 119 -6.58 -23.90 3.86
C ASP A 119 -5.75 -25.00 3.20
N ARG A 120 -6.02 -25.32 1.92
CA ARG A 120 -5.25 -26.34 1.18
C ARG A 120 -3.79 -25.95 1.00
N ALA A 121 -3.52 -24.71 0.61
CA ALA A 121 -2.15 -24.20 0.48
C ALA A 121 -1.37 -24.29 1.81
N ARG A 122 -2.02 -24.00 2.94
CA ARG A 122 -1.43 -24.13 4.28
C ARG A 122 -1.16 -25.58 4.68
N CYS A 123 -2.06 -26.51 4.35
CA CYS A 123 -1.84 -27.94 4.59
C CYS A 123 -0.59 -28.44 3.86
N ILE A 124 -0.44 -28.11 2.57
CA ILE A 124 0.75 -28.45 1.78
C ILE A 124 2.02 -27.90 2.44
N CYS A 125 1.98 -26.62 2.86
CA CYS A 125 3.12 -26.01 3.54
C CYS A 125 3.51 -26.76 4.83
N LYS A 126 2.53 -27.16 5.65
CA LYS A 126 2.78 -27.97 6.86
C LYS A 126 3.40 -29.33 6.53
N GLU A 127 2.91 -30.02 5.51
CA GLU A 127 3.42 -31.34 5.08
C GLU A 127 4.88 -31.28 4.66
N ILE A 128 5.28 -30.22 3.94
CA ILE A 128 6.65 -30.03 3.50
C ILE A 128 7.51 -29.26 4.51
N GLY A 129 6.99 -28.97 5.70
CA GLY A 129 7.71 -28.29 6.78
C GLY A 129 8.05 -26.82 6.51
N VAL A 130 7.26 -26.13 5.68
CA VAL A 130 7.30 -24.67 5.57
C VAL A 130 6.42 -24.06 6.67
N PRO A 131 6.93 -23.12 7.49
CA PRO A 131 6.15 -22.53 8.56
C PRO A 131 4.89 -21.81 8.04
N VAL A 132 3.77 -21.98 8.74
CA VAL A 132 2.52 -21.22 8.54
C VAL A 132 2.12 -20.58 9.85
N THR A 133 1.29 -19.54 9.83
CA THR A 133 0.82 -18.91 11.07
C THR A 133 0.12 -19.94 11.97
N PRO A 134 0.40 -19.98 13.29
CA PRO A 134 -0.28 -20.92 14.19
C PRO A 134 -1.80 -20.73 14.11
N GLY A 135 -2.56 -21.82 14.04
CA GLY A 135 -3.99 -21.70 13.77
C GLY A 135 -4.70 -23.00 13.44
N ILE A 136 -6.00 -22.86 13.17
CA ILE A 136 -6.91 -23.91 12.70
C ILE A 136 -7.23 -23.63 11.24
N ASP A 137 -6.95 -24.58 10.36
CA ASP A 137 -7.16 -24.42 8.91
C ASP A 137 -8.58 -24.84 8.46
N SER A 138 -9.36 -25.51 9.33
CA SER A 138 -10.78 -25.81 9.10
C SER A 138 -11.51 -26.02 10.42
N LEU A 139 -12.60 -25.29 10.63
CA LEU A 139 -13.46 -25.46 11.82
C LEU A 139 -14.28 -26.73 11.77
N GLU A 140 -14.57 -27.20 10.57
CA GLU A 140 -15.39 -28.37 10.29
C GLU A 140 -14.67 -29.64 10.64
N ARG A 141 -13.36 -29.66 10.36
CA ARG A 141 -12.45 -30.65 10.90
C ARG A 141 -12.51 -30.70 12.43
N VAL A 142 -12.53 -29.56 13.12
CA VAL A 142 -12.66 -29.50 14.58
C VAL A 142 -13.99 -30.07 15.07
N ILE A 143 -15.09 -29.82 14.35
CA ILE A 143 -16.42 -30.38 14.68
C ILE A 143 -16.41 -31.90 14.52
N LEU A 144 -15.84 -32.40 13.43
CA LEU A 144 -15.83 -33.84 13.10
C LEU A 144 -14.83 -34.63 13.98
N GLU A 145 -13.70 -34.05 14.36
CA GLU A 145 -12.67 -34.69 15.20
C GLU A 145 -13.04 -34.76 16.68
N LYS A 146 -13.97 -33.92 17.17
CA LYS A 146 -14.44 -33.96 18.58
C LYS A 146 -15.09 -35.29 18.98
N ASN A 147 -15.47 -36.13 18.02
CA ASN A 147 -16.03 -37.46 18.24
C ASN A 147 -15.00 -38.53 17.86
N GLU A 148 -14.06 -38.81 18.78
CA GLU A 148 -12.95 -39.76 18.59
C GLU A 148 -13.43 -41.11 18.03
N GLY A 149 -13.02 -41.46 16.80
CA GLY A 149 -13.13 -42.81 16.23
C GLY A 149 -14.26 -43.08 15.23
N GLU A 150 -15.29 -42.21 15.14
CA GLU A 150 -16.48 -42.44 14.28
C GLU A 150 -16.75 -41.33 13.26
N TRP A 151 -15.73 -40.54 12.89
CA TRP A 151 -15.90 -39.41 11.96
C TRP A 151 -16.53 -39.81 10.61
N ARG A 152 -16.20 -40.99 10.05
CA ARG A 152 -16.79 -41.48 8.78
C ARG A 152 -18.28 -41.74 8.90
N GLU A 153 -18.68 -42.31 10.03
CA GLU A 153 -20.10 -42.61 10.29
C GLU A 153 -20.89 -41.32 10.54
N ASN A 154 -20.31 -40.38 11.28
CA ASN A 154 -20.86 -39.06 11.51
C ASN A 154 -20.99 -38.24 10.23
N LEU A 155 -19.94 -38.16 9.41
CA LEU A 155 -19.98 -37.48 8.12
C LEU A 155 -21.01 -38.16 7.20
N GLY A 156 -21.01 -39.49 7.12
CA GLY A 156 -22.00 -40.25 6.37
C GLY A 156 -23.43 -40.02 6.86
N LYS A 157 -23.65 -39.81 8.16
CA LYS A 157 -24.94 -39.46 8.74
C LYS A 157 -25.36 -38.04 8.33
N ILE A 158 -24.47 -37.05 8.44
CA ILE A 158 -24.72 -35.66 8.03
C ILE A 158 -25.09 -35.60 6.54
N LEU A 159 -24.32 -36.27 5.69
CA LEU A 159 -24.59 -36.34 4.25
C LEU A 159 -25.97 -36.94 3.96
N ARG A 160 -26.35 -38.04 4.63
CA ARG A 160 -27.68 -38.65 4.50
C ARG A 160 -28.81 -37.76 5.00
N GLU A 161 -28.63 -37.13 6.16
CA GLU A 161 -29.65 -36.25 6.75
C GLU A 161 -29.90 -34.99 5.92
N LYS A 162 -28.85 -34.48 5.26
CA LYS A 162 -28.91 -33.32 4.37
C LYS A 162 -29.21 -33.68 2.91
N GLY A 163 -29.26 -34.97 2.57
CA GLY A 163 -29.55 -35.44 1.21
C GLY A 163 -28.41 -35.21 0.20
N ILE A 164 -27.18 -35.05 0.66
CA ILE A 164 -26.00 -34.82 -0.18
C ILE A 164 -25.50 -36.17 -0.71
N ASP A 165 -25.40 -36.27 -2.04
CA ASP A 165 -24.95 -37.50 -2.72
C ASP A 165 -23.43 -37.48 -2.85
N CYS A 166 -22.76 -38.10 -1.87
CA CYS A 166 -21.30 -38.17 -1.81
C CYS A 166 -20.84 -39.46 -1.12
N GLU A 167 -19.90 -40.17 -1.75
CA GLU A 167 -19.20 -41.27 -1.10
C GLU A 167 -18.14 -40.75 -0.12
N VAL A 168 -18.11 -41.30 1.10
CA VAL A 168 -17.15 -40.93 2.14
C VAL A 168 -15.82 -41.64 1.86
N ALA A 169 -14.82 -40.87 1.40
CA ALA A 169 -13.47 -41.38 1.12
C ALA A 169 -12.80 -42.03 2.36
N GLU A 170 -11.74 -42.81 2.13
CA GLU A 170 -11.00 -43.48 3.21
C GLU A 170 -10.15 -42.54 4.06
N GLU A 171 -9.53 -41.59 3.39
CA GLU A 171 -8.70 -40.57 4.01
C GLU A 171 -9.58 -39.40 4.47
N PHE A 172 -9.32 -38.90 5.68
CA PHE A 172 -10.17 -37.91 6.36
C PHE A 172 -10.24 -36.59 5.58
N SER A 173 -9.10 -36.09 5.13
CA SER A 173 -9.04 -34.83 4.37
C SER A 173 -9.84 -34.96 3.07
N GLN A 174 -9.58 -36.01 2.29
CA GLN A 174 -10.28 -36.29 1.04
C GLN A 174 -11.79 -36.48 1.23
N ALA A 175 -12.21 -37.06 2.36
CA ALA A 175 -13.62 -37.28 2.65
C ALA A 175 -14.35 -35.96 2.97
N ILE A 176 -13.70 -35.06 3.72
CA ILE A 176 -14.24 -33.72 3.97
C ILE A 176 -14.27 -32.91 2.68
N ASP A 177 -13.19 -32.90 1.90
CA ASP A 177 -13.11 -32.18 0.63
C ASP A 177 -14.25 -32.60 -0.31
N LYS A 178 -14.42 -33.90 -0.54
CA LYS A 178 -15.50 -34.41 -1.40
C LYS A 178 -16.89 -34.08 -0.85
N ALA A 179 -17.07 -34.19 0.46
CA ALA A 179 -18.33 -33.83 1.10
C ALA A 179 -18.64 -32.34 0.87
N TYR A 180 -17.63 -31.47 0.96
CA TYR A 180 -17.76 -30.04 0.70
C TYR A 180 -18.05 -29.73 -0.76
N ASP A 181 -17.31 -30.34 -1.68
CA ASP A 181 -17.53 -30.15 -3.12
C ASP A 181 -18.94 -30.58 -3.51
N ALA A 182 -19.41 -31.72 -2.99
CA ALA A 182 -20.77 -32.21 -3.23
C ALA A 182 -21.84 -31.33 -2.57
N ALA A 183 -21.60 -30.84 -1.35
CA ALA A 183 -22.52 -29.95 -0.65
C ALA A 183 -22.62 -28.58 -1.34
N ALA A 184 -21.49 -28.03 -1.80
CA ALA A 184 -21.42 -26.78 -2.55
C ALA A 184 -22.14 -26.88 -3.90
N GLN A 185 -22.00 -27.99 -4.63
CA GLN A 185 -22.76 -28.24 -5.86
C GLN A 185 -24.27 -28.27 -5.65
N GLN A 186 -24.72 -28.58 -4.44
CA GLN A 186 -26.13 -28.62 -4.06
C GLN A 186 -26.58 -27.37 -3.27
N HIS A 187 -25.69 -26.40 -3.05
CA HIS A 187 -25.92 -25.20 -2.22
C HIS A 187 -26.40 -25.53 -0.79
N ILE A 188 -25.81 -26.55 -0.18
CA ILE A 188 -26.14 -27.00 1.17
C ILE A 188 -24.94 -26.76 2.10
N ASP A 189 -25.14 -26.02 3.19
CA ASP A 189 -24.14 -25.92 4.25
C ASP A 189 -24.05 -27.24 5.03
N LEU A 190 -22.86 -27.80 5.19
CA LEU A 190 -22.62 -29.02 5.97
C LEU A 190 -22.89 -28.84 7.47
N PHE A 191 -22.64 -27.64 8.02
CA PHE A 191 -22.81 -27.32 9.43
C PHE A 191 -23.61 -26.03 9.60
N SER A 192 -24.36 -25.91 10.69
CA SER A 192 -25.06 -24.67 11.04
C SER A 192 -24.10 -23.58 11.53
N GLU A 193 -24.52 -22.33 11.46
CA GLU A 193 -23.72 -21.20 11.97
C GLU A 193 -23.40 -21.34 13.46
N ASP A 194 -24.35 -21.83 14.25
CA ASP A 194 -24.15 -22.00 15.70
C ASP A 194 -23.11 -23.10 16.00
N GLU A 195 -23.07 -24.17 15.20
CA GLU A 195 -22.04 -25.21 15.31
C GLU A 195 -20.65 -24.67 14.96
N LEU A 196 -20.53 -23.90 13.86
CA LEU A 196 -19.28 -23.28 13.44
C LEU A 196 -18.79 -22.24 14.48
N ILE A 197 -19.69 -21.40 15.00
CA ILE A 197 -19.37 -20.44 16.06
C ILE A 197 -18.93 -21.16 17.34
N GLY A 198 -19.62 -22.24 17.72
CA GLY A 198 -19.26 -23.05 18.89
C GLY A 198 -17.88 -23.71 18.74
N ALA A 199 -17.56 -24.21 17.55
CA ALA A 199 -16.24 -24.75 17.24
C ALA A 199 -15.16 -23.67 17.28
N ALA A 200 -15.43 -22.51 16.68
CA ALA A 200 -14.52 -21.37 16.69
C ALA A 200 -14.20 -20.90 18.11
N LYS A 201 -15.20 -20.74 18.97
CA LYS A 201 -15.00 -20.37 20.38
C LYS A 201 -14.05 -21.32 21.09
N HIS A 202 -14.31 -22.62 20.96
CA HIS A 202 -13.47 -23.63 21.59
C HIS A 202 -12.03 -23.61 21.06
N ALA A 203 -11.86 -23.54 19.74
CA ALA A 203 -10.56 -23.48 19.10
C ALA A 203 -9.78 -22.22 19.50
N ILE A 204 -10.45 -21.07 19.52
CA ILE A 204 -9.85 -19.79 19.88
C ILE A 204 -9.42 -19.78 21.35
N ASP A 205 -10.23 -20.33 22.27
CA ASP A 205 -9.87 -20.47 23.68
C ASP A 205 -8.57 -21.27 23.86
N ASP A 206 -8.41 -22.36 23.11
CA ASP A 206 -7.20 -23.19 23.16
C ASP A 206 -5.99 -22.49 22.52
N LEU A 207 -6.19 -21.74 21.44
CA LEU A 207 -5.16 -20.90 20.85
C LEU A 207 -4.70 -19.79 21.80
N TRP A 208 -5.63 -19.13 22.51
CA TRP A 208 -5.31 -18.08 23.48
C TRP A 208 -4.48 -18.61 24.66
N LYS A 209 -4.81 -19.80 25.18
CA LYS A 209 -4.00 -20.47 26.23
C LYS A 209 -2.58 -20.77 25.78
N LYS A 210 -2.36 -20.98 24.47
CA LYS A 210 -1.06 -21.41 23.92
C LYS A 210 -0.19 -20.24 23.44
N HIS A 211 -0.79 -19.21 22.87
CA HIS A 211 -0.08 -18.15 22.16
C HIS A 211 -0.25 -16.75 22.75
N GLU A 212 -1.25 -16.51 23.62
CA GLU A 212 -1.53 -15.18 24.22
C GLU A 212 -1.59 -14.03 23.18
N MET A 213 -2.14 -14.30 21.99
CA MET A 213 -2.24 -13.33 20.89
C MET A 213 -3.67 -13.18 20.38
N PRO A 214 -4.06 -12.01 19.82
CA PRO A 214 -5.32 -11.88 19.10
C PRO A 214 -5.44 -12.92 17.98
N ILE A 215 -6.65 -13.36 17.68
CA ILE A 215 -6.89 -14.32 16.59
C ILE A 215 -7.52 -13.59 15.42
N ARG A 216 -7.05 -13.88 14.20
CA ARG A 216 -7.63 -13.44 12.96
C ARG A 216 -8.48 -14.56 12.37
N ILE A 217 -9.75 -14.25 12.13
CA ILE A 217 -10.69 -15.08 11.38
C ILE A 217 -10.60 -14.63 9.92
N LYS A 218 -10.39 -15.57 8.98
CA LYS A 218 -10.39 -15.30 7.55
C LYS A 218 -11.29 -16.30 6.83
N ALA A 219 -12.04 -15.88 5.83
CA ALA A 219 -12.70 -16.84 4.93
C ALA A 219 -11.67 -17.67 4.15
N SER A 220 -11.95 -18.96 3.93
CA SER A 220 -11.06 -19.84 3.15
C SER A 220 -11.00 -19.42 1.68
N ALA A 221 -12.15 -19.02 1.12
CA ALA A 221 -12.28 -18.47 -0.23
C ALA A 221 -12.43 -16.93 -0.14
N GLY A 222 -11.37 -16.18 -0.48
CA GLY A 222 -11.40 -14.72 -0.44
C GLY A 222 -10.03 -14.11 -0.75
N GLY A 223 -10.03 -12.88 -1.27
CA GLY A 223 -8.81 -12.18 -1.69
C GLY A 223 -8.91 -10.66 -1.54
N GLY A 224 -7.77 -9.96 -1.61
CA GLY A 224 -7.73 -8.49 -1.60
C GLY A 224 -8.14 -7.84 -0.28
N GLY A 225 -7.85 -8.49 0.86
CA GLY A 225 -8.07 -7.94 2.20
C GLY A 225 -9.51 -8.01 2.73
N LYS A 226 -10.48 -8.46 1.93
CA LYS A 226 -11.88 -8.66 2.32
C LYS A 226 -12.10 -10.00 3.04
N GLY A 227 -13.13 -10.08 3.87
CA GLY A 227 -13.58 -11.32 4.53
C GLY A 227 -12.68 -11.77 5.69
N GLN A 228 -12.20 -10.81 6.50
CA GLN A 228 -11.37 -11.11 7.67
C GLN A 228 -11.64 -10.18 8.85
N ARG A 229 -11.55 -10.70 10.08
CA ARG A 229 -11.72 -9.94 11.33
C ARG A 229 -10.73 -10.40 12.38
N VAL A 230 -10.25 -9.46 13.20
CA VAL A 230 -9.40 -9.77 14.36
C VAL A 230 -10.26 -9.73 15.61
N VAL A 231 -10.16 -10.76 16.44
CA VAL A 231 -10.87 -10.91 17.71
C VAL A 231 -9.88 -10.96 18.87
N THR A 232 -10.18 -10.21 19.91
CA THR A 232 -9.41 -10.12 21.16
C THR A 232 -10.20 -10.60 22.37
N SER A 233 -11.50 -10.86 22.21
CA SER A 233 -12.40 -11.28 23.29
C SER A 233 -13.44 -12.29 22.78
N ASP A 234 -13.91 -13.19 23.66
CA ASP A 234 -14.92 -14.20 23.33
C ASP A 234 -16.26 -13.59 22.87
N SER A 235 -16.61 -12.40 23.39
CA SER A 235 -17.83 -11.69 23.00
C SER A 235 -17.85 -11.28 21.53
N ASP A 236 -16.69 -11.09 20.91
CA ASP A 236 -16.58 -10.59 19.54
C ASP A 236 -16.62 -11.70 18.48
N ILE A 237 -16.37 -12.96 18.85
CA ILE A 237 -16.21 -14.08 17.91
C ILE A 237 -17.45 -14.27 17.02
N ALA A 238 -18.64 -14.36 17.64
CA ALA A 238 -19.87 -14.62 16.92
C ALA A 238 -20.28 -13.45 16.00
N LYS A 239 -19.94 -12.22 16.39
CA LYS A 239 -20.17 -11.03 15.56
C LYS A 239 -19.20 -11.01 14.38
N ALA A 240 -17.91 -11.22 14.65
CA ALA A 240 -16.86 -11.22 13.65
C ALA A 240 -17.07 -12.29 12.57
N MET A 241 -17.48 -13.51 12.94
CA MET A 241 -17.77 -14.58 11.96
C MET A 241 -18.92 -14.22 11.02
N ARG A 242 -20.03 -13.70 11.57
CA ARG A 242 -21.18 -13.27 10.75
C ARG A 242 -20.81 -12.12 9.82
N GLU A 243 -20.01 -11.18 10.29
CA GLU A 243 -19.48 -10.11 9.43
C GLU A 243 -18.61 -10.67 8.29
N VAL A 244 -17.72 -11.64 8.59
CA VAL A 244 -16.92 -12.30 7.56
C VAL A 244 -17.81 -13.00 6.53
N TRP A 245 -18.78 -13.82 6.96
CA TRP A 245 -19.67 -14.54 6.06
C TRP A 245 -20.51 -13.59 5.19
N ASN A 246 -21.09 -12.55 5.78
CA ASN A 246 -21.85 -11.54 5.03
C ASN A 246 -20.97 -10.84 3.98
N GLU A 247 -19.69 -10.58 4.31
CA GLU A 247 -18.76 -9.93 3.41
C GLU A 247 -18.33 -10.84 2.24
N VAL A 248 -18.30 -12.16 2.42
CA VAL A 248 -17.82 -13.14 1.42
C VAL A 248 -18.98 -13.77 0.62
N GLY A 249 -20.19 -13.82 1.18
CA GLY A 249 -21.44 -14.26 0.54
C GLY A 249 -21.65 -15.78 0.61
N ASP A 250 -22.73 -16.26 -0.01
CA ASP A 250 -23.23 -17.66 0.07
C ASP A 250 -22.34 -18.74 -0.58
N ASN A 251 -21.14 -18.40 -1.06
CA ASN A 251 -20.29 -19.34 -1.79
C ASN A 251 -19.59 -20.37 -0.88
N SER A 252 -19.43 -20.10 0.43
CA SER A 252 -19.00 -21.05 1.47
C SER A 252 -18.88 -20.35 2.83
N LYS A 253 -19.33 -21.01 3.91
CA LYS A 253 -19.11 -20.54 5.31
C LYS A 253 -17.79 -21.02 5.92
N SER A 254 -16.90 -21.62 5.14
CA SER A 254 -15.59 -22.07 5.60
C SER A 254 -14.69 -20.91 6.01
N VAL A 255 -14.11 -20.99 7.20
CA VAL A 255 -13.18 -20.01 7.74
C VAL A 255 -11.96 -20.69 8.36
N ILE A 256 -10.83 -19.99 8.28
CA ILE A 256 -9.58 -20.32 8.97
C ILE A 256 -9.37 -19.38 10.16
N LEU A 257 -8.77 -19.91 11.22
CA LEU A 257 -8.37 -19.15 12.41
C LEU A 257 -6.85 -19.10 12.46
N GLU A 258 -6.28 -17.91 12.53
CA GLU A 258 -4.82 -17.72 12.56
C GLU A 258 -4.43 -16.79 13.71
N ALA A 259 -3.29 -17.05 14.35
CA ALA A 259 -2.66 -16.09 15.24
C ALA A 259 -2.41 -14.78 14.47
N ASN A 260 -2.94 -13.67 14.98
CA ASN A 260 -2.74 -12.37 14.35
C ASN A 260 -1.36 -11.84 14.72
N ILE A 261 -0.41 -11.97 13.79
CA ILE A 261 0.90 -11.32 13.91
C ILE A 261 0.69 -9.81 13.84
N GLU A 262 1.17 -9.09 14.86
CA GLU A 262 1.08 -7.63 14.93
C GLU A 262 2.34 -6.99 14.36
N GLY A 263 2.16 -5.93 13.56
CA GLY A 263 3.24 -5.25 12.85
C GLY A 263 4.17 -6.17 12.04
N PRO A 264 3.69 -7.19 11.29
CA PRO A 264 4.58 -8.00 10.48
C PRO A 264 5.16 -7.20 9.32
N ARG A 265 6.32 -7.61 8.83
CA ARG A 265 6.76 -7.32 7.46
C ARG A 265 6.02 -8.23 6.49
N HIS A 266 5.62 -7.70 5.34
CA HIS A 266 5.09 -8.47 4.23
C HIS A 266 6.22 -8.68 3.24
N MET A 267 6.73 -9.91 3.15
CA MET A 267 7.84 -10.29 2.29
C MET A 267 7.37 -11.32 1.28
N GLU A 268 7.80 -11.21 0.03
CA GLU A 268 7.33 -12.12 -1.01
C GLU A 268 8.43 -12.50 -1.98
N VAL A 269 8.30 -13.67 -2.60
CA VAL A 269 9.32 -14.22 -3.49
C VAL A 269 8.74 -14.43 -4.88
N GLN A 270 9.30 -13.72 -5.86
CA GLN A 270 8.98 -13.95 -7.26
C GLN A 270 9.47 -15.33 -7.68
N ILE A 271 8.59 -16.15 -8.24
CA ILE A 271 8.95 -17.45 -8.81
C ILE A 271 8.58 -17.53 -10.28
N LEU A 272 9.31 -18.38 -10.99
CA LEU A 272 9.03 -18.77 -12.37
C LEU A 272 9.28 -20.28 -12.46
N GLY A 273 8.28 -21.03 -12.92
CA GLY A 273 8.37 -22.47 -13.08
C GLY A 273 7.92 -22.95 -14.45
N ASP A 274 8.43 -24.09 -14.90
CA ASP A 274 8.00 -24.75 -16.14
C ASP A 274 7.25 -26.07 -15.91
N GLY A 275 6.82 -26.30 -14.68
CA GLY A 275 6.16 -27.53 -14.21
C GLY A 275 7.13 -28.61 -13.70
N GLU A 276 8.41 -28.53 -14.05
CA GLU A 276 9.45 -29.46 -13.56
C GLU A 276 10.47 -28.74 -12.68
N ASP A 277 10.99 -27.62 -13.17
CA ASP A 277 11.92 -26.77 -12.45
C ASP A 277 11.27 -25.44 -12.05
N VAL A 278 11.75 -24.90 -10.94
CA VAL A 278 11.31 -23.62 -10.37
C VAL A 278 12.53 -22.84 -9.91
N ILE A 279 12.56 -21.56 -10.27
CA ILE A 279 13.59 -20.58 -9.90
C ILE A 279 12.94 -19.35 -9.28
N HIS A 280 13.72 -18.55 -8.55
CA HIS A 280 13.27 -17.29 -7.97
C HIS A 280 14.00 -16.06 -8.55
N PHE A 281 13.31 -14.93 -8.55
CA PHE A 281 13.83 -13.60 -8.93
C PHE A 281 13.83 -12.66 -7.72
N ALA A 282 14.64 -13.03 -6.73
CA ALA A 282 14.82 -12.35 -5.45
C ALA A 282 13.53 -12.24 -4.59
N VAL A 283 13.64 -11.50 -3.48
CA VAL A 283 12.57 -11.18 -2.54
C VAL A 283 12.12 -9.74 -2.78
N ARG A 284 10.85 -9.42 -2.50
CA ARG A 284 10.35 -8.06 -2.41
C ARG A 284 9.81 -7.80 -1.00
N ASP A 285 10.16 -6.64 -0.44
CA ASP A 285 9.54 -6.11 0.77
C ASP A 285 8.38 -5.20 0.36
N CYS A 286 7.17 -5.65 0.66
CA CYS A 286 5.91 -4.99 0.32
C CYS A 286 5.20 -4.48 1.56
N SER A 287 5.93 -4.23 2.66
CA SER A 287 5.34 -3.87 3.96
C SER A 287 4.67 -2.49 3.98
N LEU A 288 5.03 -1.59 3.05
CA LEU A 288 4.44 -0.25 2.96
C LEU A 288 3.09 -0.31 2.24
N GLN A 289 2.02 -0.48 3.03
CA GLN A 289 0.66 -0.71 2.56
C GLN A 289 -0.33 0.29 3.16
N THR A 290 -1.44 0.56 2.47
CA THR A 290 -2.57 1.33 3.02
C THR A 290 -3.24 0.60 4.17
N MET A 291 -4.16 1.28 4.86
CA MET A 291 -4.99 0.71 5.92
C MET A 291 -5.91 -0.43 5.48
N PHE A 292 -6.11 -0.58 4.17
CA PHE A 292 -6.90 -1.65 3.58
C PHE A 292 -6.00 -2.74 2.97
N TYR A 293 -4.72 -2.79 3.38
CA TYR A 293 -3.73 -3.77 2.93
C TYR A 293 -3.45 -3.72 1.42
N GLN A 294 -3.51 -2.52 0.83
CA GLN A 294 -3.07 -2.31 -0.56
C GLN A 294 -1.62 -1.82 -0.57
N LYS A 295 -0.74 -2.51 -1.30
CA LYS A 295 0.68 -2.14 -1.44
C LYS A 295 0.83 -0.77 -2.13
N LEU A 296 1.75 0.05 -1.65
CA LEU A 296 2.04 1.41 -2.15
C LEU A 296 3.48 1.58 -2.62
N ILE A 297 4.40 0.93 -1.91
CA ILE A 297 5.84 0.98 -2.14
C ILE A 297 6.38 -0.44 -1.98
N GLU A 298 7.16 -0.89 -2.96
CA GLU A 298 7.74 -2.23 -3.00
C GLU A 298 9.24 -2.14 -3.26
N ILE A 299 10.04 -2.82 -2.44
CA ILE A 299 11.50 -2.74 -2.49
C ILE A 299 12.09 -4.11 -2.80
N GLY A 300 13.00 -4.17 -3.77
CA GLY A 300 13.70 -5.39 -4.14
C GLY A 300 14.82 -5.70 -3.16
N VAL A 301 14.77 -6.89 -2.53
CA VAL A 301 15.70 -7.32 -1.50
C VAL A 301 16.41 -8.61 -1.90
N HIS A 302 17.74 -8.62 -1.84
CA HIS A 302 18.54 -9.81 -2.18
C HIS A 302 19.86 -9.91 -1.39
N GLU A 303 20.42 -11.12 -1.32
CA GLU A 303 21.63 -11.40 -0.53
C GLU A 303 22.83 -10.53 -0.94
N GLY A 304 23.04 -10.30 -2.25
CA GLY A 304 24.14 -9.45 -2.74
C GLY A 304 24.14 -8.00 -2.23
N GLN A 305 22.97 -7.42 -1.91
CA GLN A 305 22.88 -6.10 -1.27
C GLN A 305 23.47 -6.17 0.14
N ILE A 306 23.06 -7.20 0.88
CA ILE A 306 23.49 -7.45 2.26
C ILE A 306 24.98 -7.80 2.31
N ASP A 307 25.50 -8.58 1.36
CA ASP A 307 26.93 -8.87 1.24
C ASP A 307 27.77 -7.61 1.06
N THR A 308 27.26 -6.65 0.27
CA THR A 308 27.94 -5.36 0.07
C THR A 308 27.98 -4.55 1.36
N LEU A 309 26.90 -4.56 2.15
CA LEU A 309 26.84 -3.88 3.46
C LEU A 309 27.73 -4.59 4.50
N LEU A 310 27.70 -5.92 4.55
CA LEU A 310 28.55 -6.73 5.45
C LEU A 310 30.04 -6.48 5.21
N ALA A 311 30.45 -6.23 3.96
CA ALA A 311 31.83 -5.90 3.63
C ALA A 311 32.28 -4.51 4.14
N GLN A 312 31.33 -3.62 4.44
CA GLN A 312 31.59 -2.28 4.98
C GLN A 312 31.57 -2.26 6.53
N GLU A 313 30.98 -3.28 7.15
CA GLU A 313 30.82 -3.39 8.59
C GLU A 313 31.95 -4.18 9.26
N SER A 314 32.30 -3.80 10.50
CA SER A 314 33.27 -4.56 11.30
C SER A 314 32.66 -5.88 11.78
N ALA A 315 33.35 -7.00 11.52
CA ALA A 315 32.90 -8.32 11.95
C ALA A 315 32.56 -8.36 13.45
N GLY A 316 31.34 -8.78 13.77
CA GLY A 316 30.85 -8.89 15.15
C GLY A 316 30.22 -7.60 15.72
N SER A 317 30.17 -6.49 14.97
CA SER A 317 29.34 -5.34 15.32
C SER A 317 27.86 -5.74 15.40
N GLU A 318 27.04 -4.96 16.10
CA GLU A 318 25.60 -5.25 16.19
C GLU A 318 24.95 -5.20 14.80
N MET A 319 25.30 -4.18 13.99
CA MET A 319 24.86 -4.09 12.60
C MET A 319 25.29 -5.30 11.76
N TYR A 320 26.52 -5.80 11.94
CA TYR A 320 26.98 -7.00 11.23
C TYR A 320 26.10 -8.22 11.55
N LYS A 321 25.71 -8.42 12.81
CA LYS A 321 24.81 -9.53 13.21
C LYS A 321 23.41 -9.35 12.63
N GLU A 322 22.89 -8.13 12.63
CA GLU A 322 21.59 -7.81 12.05
C GLU A 322 21.56 -8.09 10.54
N LEU A 323 22.62 -7.69 9.82
CA LEU A 323 22.78 -7.95 8.39
C LEU A 323 22.89 -9.46 8.10
N GLU A 324 23.68 -10.22 8.87
CA GLU A 324 23.74 -11.69 8.75
C GLU A 324 22.37 -12.35 8.99
N ALA A 325 21.63 -11.87 9.99
CA ALA A 325 20.28 -12.37 10.28
C ALA A 325 19.28 -12.04 9.15
N GLU A 326 19.36 -10.84 8.56
CA GLU A 326 18.56 -10.45 7.39
C GLU A 326 18.92 -11.31 6.17
N LYS A 327 20.21 -11.54 5.92
CA LYS A 327 20.67 -12.41 4.83
C LYS A 327 20.11 -13.83 4.96
N GLN A 328 20.17 -14.40 6.16
CA GLN A 328 19.63 -15.73 6.43
C GLN A 328 18.12 -15.78 6.26
N LEU A 329 17.39 -14.73 6.66
CA LEU A 329 15.95 -14.61 6.44
C LEU A 329 15.63 -14.62 4.93
N ILE A 330 16.31 -13.81 4.13
CA ILE A 330 16.15 -13.76 2.67
C ILE A 330 16.36 -15.15 2.05
N ALA A 331 17.45 -15.83 2.41
CA ALA A 331 17.75 -17.19 1.94
C ALA A 331 16.63 -18.18 2.29
N ASN A 332 16.11 -18.10 3.52
CA ASN A 332 15.06 -18.99 4.01
C ASN A 332 13.74 -18.78 3.25
N LEU A 333 13.36 -17.53 2.99
CA LEU A 333 12.17 -17.18 2.21
C LEU A 333 12.27 -17.72 0.78
N GLN A 334 13.41 -17.49 0.11
CA GLN A 334 13.66 -17.96 -1.26
C GLN A 334 13.59 -19.49 -1.34
N ASN A 335 14.26 -20.19 -0.42
CA ASN A 335 14.24 -21.64 -0.36
C ASN A 335 12.83 -22.19 -0.09
N ALA A 336 12.07 -21.56 0.83
CA ALA A 336 10.70 -21.96 1.12
C ALA A 336 9.78 -21.79 -0.10
N ALA A 337 9.87 -20.66 -0.81
CA ALA A 337 9.08 -20.40 -2.01
C ALA A 337 9.36 -21.40 -3.13
N VAL A 338 10.64 -21.64 -3.46
CA VAL A 338 11.04 -22.63 -4.46
C VAL A 338 10.57 -24.03 -4.04
N LYS A 339 10.68 -24.38 -2.75
CA LYS A 339 10.24 -25.67 -2.23
C LYS A 339 8.74 -25.88 -2.38
N ILE A 340 7.91 -24.89 -2.05
CA ILE A 340 6.44 -24.94 -2.21
C ILE A 340 6.12 -25.16 -3.69
N CYS A 341 6.60 -24.28 -4.56
CA CYS A 341 6.24 -24.29 -5.98
C CYS A 341 6.77 -25.54 -6.69
N LYS A 342 7.94 -26.07 -6.30
CA LYS A 342 8.45 -27.33 -6.84
C LYS A 342 7.62 -28.54 -6.40
N HIS A 343 7.12 -28.54 -5.17
CA HIS A 343 6.29 -29.64 -4.67
C HIS A 343 4.98 -29.80 -5.44
N ILE A 344 4.38 -28.68 -5.85
CA ILE A 344 3.10 -28.64 -6.58
C ILE A 344 3.26 -28.66 -8.11
N GLY A 345 4.49 -28.74 -8.63
CA GLY A 345 4.75 -28.68 -10.08
C GLY A 345 4.31 -27.35 -10.70
N TYR A 346 4.59 -26.23 -10.02
CA TYR A 346 4.13 -24.91 -10.44
C TYR A 346 4.65 -24.53 -11.84
N GLN A 347 3.77 -23.96 -12.66
CA GLN A 347 4.07 -23.48 -14.01
C GLN A 347 3.79 -21.99 -14.14
N ASN A 348 4.59 -21.31 -14.97
CA ASN A 348 4.52 -19.89 -15.28
C ASN A 348 5.02 -18.99 -14.14
N ALA A 349 4.72 -17.69 -14.17
CA ALA A 349 5.10 -16.77 -13.10
C ALA A 349 4.12 -16.87 -11.93
N GLY A 350 4.64 -16.66 -10.72
CA GLY A 350 3.85 -16.59 -9.50
C GLY A 350 4.60 -15.85 -8.41
N THR A 351 3.96 -15.61 -7.29
CA THR A 351 4.63 -15.06 -6.10
C THR A 351 4.15 -15.76 -4.84
N VAL A 352 5.10 -16.15 -4.00
CA VAL A 352 4.83 -16.73 -2.68
C VAL A 352 4.97 -15.64 -1.63
N GLU A 353 3.89 -15.34 -0.90
CA GLU A 353 3.86 -14.28 0.10
C GLU A 353 4.04 -14.85 1.53
N PHE A 354 4.77 -14.10 2.35
CA PHE A 354 5.10 -14.43 3.73
C PHE A 354 4.88 -13.25 4.66
N LEU A 355 4.48 -13.54 5.89
CA LEU A 355 4.55 -12.60 7.00
C LEU A 355 5.82 -12.88 7.80
N VAL A 356 6.58 -11.83 8.14
CA VAL A 356 7.76 -11.94 9.02
C VAL A 356 7.50 -11.17 10.30
N ASP A 357 7.64 -11.84 11.44
CA ASP A 357 7.47 -11.22 12.75
C ASP A 357 8.74 -10.47 13.21
N LYS A 358 8.64 -9.74 14.33
CA LYS A 358 9.75 -8.99 14.94
C LYS A 358 10.98 -9.84 15.31
N ASN A 359 10.80 -11.15 15.46
CA ASN A 359 11.89 -12.08 15.78
C ASN A 359 12.47 -12.75 14.53
N ARG A 360 12.11 -12.26 13.33
CA ARG A 360 12.50 -12.82 12.02
C ARG A 360 11.96 -14.23 11.75
N ASN A 361 10.94 -14.68 12.49
CA ASN A 361 10.22 -15.88 12.08
C ASN A 361 9.32 -15.52 10.91
N PHE A 362 9.38 -16.30 9.84
CA PHE A 362 8.51 -16.12 8.67
C PHE A 362 7.41 -17.18 8.65
N TYR A 363 6.28 -16.83 8.06
CA TYR A 363 5.10 -17.67 7.96
C TYR A 363 4.49 -17.52 6.56
N PHE A 364 4.28 -18.62 5.86
CA PHE A 364 3.58 -18.62 4.58
C PHE A 364 2.18 -18.02 4.74
N MET A 365 1.80 -17.18 3.77
CA MET A 365 0.51 -16.51 3.75
C MET A 365 -0.36 -16.98 2.58
N GLU A 366 0.12 -16.84 1.34
CA GLU A 366 -0.59 -17.26 0.13
C GLU A 366 0.36 -17.37 -1.07
N VAL A 367 -0.13 -17.97 -2.16
CA VAL A 367 0.52 -17.91 -3.47
C VAL A 367 -0.38 -17.09 -4.39
N ASN A 368 0.15 -15.98 -4.90
CA ASN A 368 -0.47 -15.24 -5.99
C ASN A 368 -0.08 -15.91 -7.29
N ALA A 369 -1.03 -16.62 -7.90
CA ALA A 369 -0.79 -17.55 -8.99
C ALA A 369 -0.80 -16.84 -10.37
N ARG A 370 -0.10 -15.72 -10.44
CA ARG A 370 -0.02 -14.80 -11.59
C ARG A 370 1.17 -13.85 -11.44
N ILE A 371 1.41 -13.04 -12.47
CA ILE A 371 2.29 -11.87 -12.34
C ILE A 371 1.67 -10.83 -11.37
N GLN A 372 2.52 -10.09 -10.68
CA GLN A 372 2.11 -9.01 -9.77
C GLN A 372 2.49 -7.64 -10.33
N VAL A 373 1.96 -6.56 -9.75
CA VAL A 373 2.20 -5.20 -10.23
C VAL A 373 3.69 -4.88 -10.13
N GLU A 374 4.23 -5.14 -8.94
CA GLU A 374 5.60 -4.92 -8.48
C GLU A 374 6.67 -5.87 -9.08
N HIS A 375 6.33 -6.64 -10.12
CA HIS A 375 7.27 -7.56 -10.76
C HIS A 375 8.46 -6.83 -11.40
N GLY A 376 8.27 -5.58 -11.83
CA GLY A 376 9.31 -4.76 -12.42
C GLY A 376 10.50 -4.56 -11.49
N VAL A 377 10.27 -4.44 -10.18
CA VAL A 377 11.34 -4.39 -9.16
C VAL A 377 12.24 -5.63 -9.24
N SER A 378 11.64 -6.82 -9.37
CA SER A 378 12.39 -8.08 -9.53
C SER A 378 13.15 -8.13 -10.85
N GLU A 379 12.62 -7.57 -11.94
CA GLU A 379 13.34 -7.45 -13.22
C GLU A 379 14.56 -6.54 -13.10
N GLU A 380 14.42 -5.40 -12.42
CA GLU A 380 15.47 -4.37 -12.37
C GLU A 380 16.69 -4.81 -11.55
N ILE A 381 16.52 -5.66 -10.54
CA ILE A 381 17.61 -6.19 -9.70
C ILE A 381 18.20 -7.51 -10.20
N SER A 382 17.60 -8.14 -11.20
CA SER A 382 17.98 -9.48 -11.67
C SER A 382 18.70 -9.43 -13.02
N TYR A 383 19.70 -10.30 -13.18
CA TYR A 383 20.46 -10.45 -14.43
C TYR A 383 20.63 -11.92 -14.77
N VAL A 384 19.87 -12.42 -15.75
CA VAL A 384 19.99 -13.78 -16.26
C VAL A 384 21.10 -13.79 -17.31
N LYS A 385 22.20 -14.49 -17.04
CA LYS A 385 23.38 -14.53 -17.93
C LYS A 385 23.87 -13.13 -18.37
N GLY A 386 23.76 -12.16 -17.47
CA GLY A 386 24.20 -10.77 -17.68
C GLY A 386 23.20 -9.86 -18.39
N GLN A 387 21.98 -10.31 -18.69
CA GLN A 387 20.91 -9.50 -19.29
C GLN A 387 19.72 -9.35 -18.34
N LYS A 388 19.02 -8.20 -18.41
CA LYS A 388 17.80 -8.00 -17.64
C LYS A 388 16.71 -8.97 -18.14
N PRO A 389 16.06 -9.73 -17.25
CA PRO A 389 14.95 -10.58 -17.65
C PRO A 389 13.72 -9.73 -18.00
N ARG A 390 12.85 -10.30 -18.84
CA ARG A 390 11.48 -9.82 -19.07
C ARG A 390 10.53 -10.94 -18.66
N LEU A 391 9.94 -10.86 -17.47
CA LEU A 391 9.12 -11.92 -16.90
C LEU A 391 7.91 -12.22 -17.79
N ILE A 392 7.26 -11.22 -18.37
CA ILE A 392 6.16 -11.43 -19.33
C ILE A 392 6.62 -12.24 -20.55
N SER A 393 7.84 -11.98 -21.06
CA SER A 393 8.41 -12.75 -22.18
C SER A 393 8.61 -14.21 -21.77
N GLU A 394 9.13 -14.45 -20.56
CA GLU A 394 9.31 -15.79 -20.02
C GLU A 394 7.97 -16.52 -19.79
N GLN A 395 6.92 -15.82 -19.32
CA GLN A 395 5.57 -16.39 -19.21
C GLN A 395 5.05 -16.87 -20.57
N ILE A 396 5.26 -16.09 -21.64
CA ILE A 396 4.85 -16.42 -23.01
C ILE A 396 5.64 -17.63 -23.54
N ARG A 397 6.95 -17.69 -23.28
CA ARG A 397 7.81 -18.83 -23.66
C ARG A 397 7.37 -20.12 -22.97
N ILE A 398 7.16 -20.08 -21.66
CA ILE A 398 6.72 -21.25 -20.87
C ILE A 398 5.34 -21.71 -21.31
N ALA A 399 4.40 -20.78 -21.53
CA ALA A 399 3.08 -21.11 -22.06
C ALA A 399 3.14 -21.73 -23.47
N SER A 400 4.19 -21.42 -24.25
CA SER A 400 4.45 -22.05 -25.55
C SER A 400 5.03 -23.48 -25.43
N GLY A 401 5.29 -23.96 -24.22
CA GLY A 401 5.85 -25.27 -23.92
C GLY A 401 7.38 -25.29 -23.84
N GLU A 402 8.03 -24.13 -23.80
CA GLU A 402 9.48 -24.06 -23.57
C GLU A 402 9.83 -24.31 -22.10
N LYS A 403 11.01 -24.90 -21.88
CA LYS A 403 11.64 -25.01 -20.55
C LYS A 403 12.36 -23.70 -20.19
N LEU A 404 12.65 -23.49 -18.90
CA LEU A 404 13.33 -22.27 -18.41
C LEU A 404 14.62 -21.94 -19.20
N GLY A 405 15.46 -22.95 -19.45
CA GLY A 405 16.71 -22.79 -20.22
C GLY A 405 17.89 -22.17 -19.44
N TYR A 406 17.70 -21.97 -18.13
CA TYR A 406 18.70 -21.52 -17.17
C TYR A 406 18.32 -22.00 -15.76
N THR A 407 19.29 -21.96 -14.86
CA THR A 407 19.17 -22.41 -13.47
C THR A 407 19.30 -21.23 -12.52
N GLN A 408 19.03 -21.44 -11.22
CA GLN A 408 19.19 -20.38 -10.21
C GLN A 408 20.61 -19.78 -10.19
N GLN A 409 21.64 -20.58 -10.51
CA GLN A 409 23.04 -20.13 -10.52
C GLN A 409 23.37 -19.21 -11.70
N ASP A 410 22.54 -19.19 -12.74
CA ASP A 410 22.70 -18.32 -13.90
C ASP A 410 22.14 -16.89 -13.66
N ILE A 411 21.48 -16.68 -12.51
CA ILE A 411 20.85 -15.41 -12.13
C ILE A 411 21.75 -14.69 -11.12
N ALA A 412 22.25 -13.52 -11.52
CA ALA A 412 22.93 -12.62 -10.61
C ALA A 412 21.97 -11.53 -10.13
N PHE A 413 22.01 -11.20 -8.84
CA PHE A 413 21.26 -10.08 -8.27
C PHE A 413 22.19 -8.92 -7.97
N ARG A 414 21.85 -7.70 -8.39
CA ARG A 414 22.69 -6.50 -8.26
C ARG A 414 21.86 -5.24 -8.08
N GLY A 415 22.44 -4.27 -7.37
CA GLY A 415 21.86 -2.94 -7.17
C GLY A 415 20.62 -2.95 -6.29
N TYR A 416 19.87 -1.86 -6.34
CA TYR A 416 18.65 -1.65 -5.58
C TYR A 416 17.55 -1.17 -6.52
N ALA A 417 16.32 -1.60 -6.26
CA ALA A 417 15.15 -1.07 -6.94
C ALA A 417 13.96 -0.90 -5.98
N LEU A 418 13.19 0.17 -6.22
CA LEU A 418 11.97 0.50 -5.48
C LEU A 418 10.90 0.95 -6.47
N GLU A 419 9.70 0.41 -6.34
CA GLU A 419 8.52 0.86 -7.08
C GLU A 419 7.67 1.78 -6.20
N LEU A 420 7.18 2.87 -6.79
CA LEU A 420 6.19 3.77 -6.19
C LEU A 420 4.91 3.73 -7.02
N ARG A 421 3.79 3.41 -6.38
CA ARG A 421 2.46 3.50 -6.99
C ARG A 421 1.92 4.92 -6.89
N ILE A 422 2.00 5.68 -7.97
CA ILE A 422 1.40 7.02 -8.02
C ILE A 422 -0.10 6.85 -8.30
N SER A 423 -0.92 7.21 -7.32
CA SER A 423 -2.37 6.98 -7.32
C SER A 423 -3.16 8.24 -7.03
N LEU A 424 -4.41 8.29 -7.52
CA LEU A 424 -5.41 9.33 -7.24
C LEU A 424 -6.04 9.14 -5.85
N LEU A 425 -5.23 9.29 -4.81
CA LEU A 425 -5.65 9.23 -3.42
C LEU A 425 -5.36 10.58 -2.76
N ASP A 426 -6.20 10.97 -1.80
CA ASP A 426 -5.92 12.08 -0.90
C ASP A 426 -4.67 11.76 -0.04
N SER A 427 -3.69 12.64 -0.02
CA SER A 427 -2.39 12.38 0.64
C SER A 427 -2.48 12.29 2.17
N PHE A 428 -3.56 12.75 2.80
CA PHE A 428 -3.76 12.71 4.26
C PHE A 428 -4.55 11.52 4.76
N SER A 429 -5.45 11.02 3.93
CA SER A 429 -6.37 9.94 4.28
C SER A 429 -6.10 8.67 3.50
N LEU A 430 -5.35 8.77 2.39
CA LEU A 430 -5.17 7.74 1.37
C LEU A 430 -6.51 7.14 0.89
N GLN A 431 -7.58 7.93 0.98
CA GLN A 431 -8.88 7.60 0.40
C GLN A 431 -8.91 7.99 -1.08
N PRO A 432 -9.63 7.26 -1.92
CA PRO A 432 -9.79 7.63 -3.32
C PRO A 432 -10.33 9.04 -3.53
N ALA A 433 -9.72 9.74 -4.49
CA ALA A 433 -10.13 11.04 -4.97
C ALA A 433 -10.64 10.93 -6.43
N PRO A 434 -11.83 10.33 -6.65
CA PRO A 434 -12.40 10.17 -7.97
C PRO A 434 -12.82 11.51 -8.58
N GLY A 435 -12.75 11.61 -9.91
CA GLY A 435 -13.16 12.81 -10.64
C GLY A 435 -12.01 13.74 -11.04
N ALA A 436 -10.78 13.39 -10.67
CA ALA A 436 -9.59 14.11 -11.09
C ALA A 436 -9.54 14.25 -12.63
N VAL A 437 -9.29 15.49 -13.06
CA VAL A 437 -9.03 15.84 -14.45
C VAL A 437 -7.58 16.24 -14.57
N ILE A 438 -6.80 15.47 -15.32
CA ILE A 438 -5.38 15.69 -15.56
C ILE A 438 -5.23 16.51 -16.84
N GLU A 439 -4.48 17.61 -16.78
CA GLU A 439 -4.25 18.54 -17.89
C GLU A 439 -2.78 18.57 -18.32
N LYS A 440 -1.86 18.32 -17.37
CA LYS A 440 -0.45 18.08 -17.65
C LYS A 440 0.02 16.87 -16.87
N PHE A 441 0.88 16.10 -17.49
CA PHE A 441 1.39 14.86 -16.92
C PHE A 441 2.75 14.55 -17.56
N PHE A 442 3.80 14.53 -16.75
CA PHE A 442 5.15 14.18 -17.18
C PHE A 442 5.94 13.65 -15.98
N PHE A 443 6.65 12.55 -16.22
CA PHE A 443 7.71 12.01 -15.39
C PHE A 443 8.93 11.78 -16.27
N ASP A 444 10.12 12.00 -15.72
CA ASP A 444 11.34 11.72 -16.46
C ASP A 444 11.61 10.20 -16.48
N ASP A 445 11.80 9.64 -17.68
CA ASP A 445 12.07 8.22 -17.91
C ASP A 445 13.49 8.08 -18.47
N ASN A 446 14.36 7.38 -17.74
CA ASN A 446 15.81 7.40 -18.00
C ASN A 446 16.52 6.12 -17.52
N GLU A 447 17.85 6.12 -17.47
CA GLU A 447 18.63 4.93 -17.07
C GLU A 447 18.44 4.53 -15.59
N CYS A 448 17.98 5.44 -14.73
CA CYS A 448 17.75 5.23 -13.31
C CYS A 448 16.25 5.12 -12.96
N VAL A 449 15.36 5.59 -13.83
CA VAL A 449 13.90 5.62 -13.62
C VAL A 449 13.21 4.91 -14.77
N ARG A 450 12.39 3.90 -14.48
CA ARG A 450 11.48 3.27 -15.45
C ARG A 450 10.07 3.75 -15.13
N VAL A 451 9.44 4.45 -16.07
CA VAL A 451 8.09 4.99 -15.92
C VAL A 451 7.08 4.13 -16.67
N GLU A 452 6.11 3.58 -15.96
CA GLU A 452 4.97 2.88 -16.55
C GLU A 452 3.69 3.69 -16.31
N ASP A 453 3.43 4.62 -17.22
CA ASP A 453 2.19 5.39 -17.18
C ASP A 453 1.02 4.57 -17.75
N SER A 454 -0.19 4.83 -17.27
CA SER A 454 -1.40 4.16 -17.78
C SER A 454 -1.82 4.69 -19.16
N GLY A 455 -0.89 5.18 -19.98
CA GLY A 455 -1.11 5.86 -21.27
C GLY A 455 -1.63 7.29 -21.16
N ILE A 456 -1.52 7.91 -19.99
CA ILE A 456 -2.02 9.27 -19.73
C ILE A 456 -1.27 10.29 -20.57
N ALA A 457 0.07 10.21 -20.63
CA ALA A 457 0.89 11.10 -21.45
C ALA A 457 0.56 10.96 -22.94
N ALA A 458 0.33 9.73 -23.40
CA ALA A 458 -0.05 9.45 -24.77
C ALA A 458 -1.42 10.06 -25.12
N SER A 459 -2.39 9.93 -24.21
CA SER A 459 -3.72 10.51 -24.36
C SER A 459 -3.68 12.04 -24.37
N LEU A 460 -2.90 12.68 -23.50
CA LEU A 460 -2.75 14.15 -23.46
C LEU A 460 -2.04 14.75 -24.69
N ARG A 461 -1.34 13.94 -25.49
CA ARG A 461 -0.83 14.38 -26.80
C ARG A 461 -1.95 14.51 -27.85
N GLN A 462 -3.06 13.79 -27.66
CA GLN A 462 -4.19 13.77 -28.58
C GLN A 462 -5.36 14.63 -28.07
N HIS A 463 -5.52 14.69 -26.75
CA HIS A 463 -6.61 15.38 -26.06
C HIS A 463 -6.07 16.45 -25.12
N ARG A 464 -6.92 17.42 -24.77
CA ARG A 464 -6.50 18.50 -23.86
C ARG A 464 -6.52 18.08 -22.40
N VAL A 465 -7.35 17.11 -22.06
CA VAL A 465 -7.51 16.60 -20.69
C VAL A 465 -7.70 15.09 -20.69
N VAL A 466 -7.37 14.46 -19.56
CA VAL A 466 -7.67 13.05 -19.27
C VAL A 466 -8.43 12.99 -17.97
N MET A 467 -9.62 12.42 -17.99
CA MET A 467 -10.40 12.14 -16.78
C MET A 467 -10.15 10.70 -16.35
N SER A 468 -9.88 10.48 -15.06
CA SER A 468 -9.74 9.12 -14.55
C SER A 468 -11.12 8.49 -14.30
N PRO A 469 -11.42 7.32 -14.90
CA PRO A 469 -12.69 6.64 -14.70
C PRO A 469 -12.82 6.13 -13.25
N PRO A 470 -13.89 6.47 -12.52
CA PRO A 470 -14.04 6.06 -11.12
C PRO A 470 -14.30 4.56 -10.93
N GLN A 471 -14.61 3.82 -12.00
CA GLN A 471 -14.90 2.39 -11.93
C GLN A 471 -13.66 1.52 -11.70
N TYR A 472 -12.46 2.04 -11.98
CA TYR A 472 -11.22 1.27 -11.91
C TYR A 472 -10.23 1.83 -10.88
N ASP A 473 -9.13 1.12 -10.63
CA ASP A 473 -8.15 1.50 -9.60
C ASP A 473 -7.57 2.90 -9.79
N ALA A 474 -7.17 3.49 -8.65
CA ALA A 474 -6.66 4.86 -8.59
C ALA A 474 -5.26 5.03 -9.19
N ASN A 475 -4.54 3.94 -9.52
CA ASN A 475 -3.17 4.04 -10.01
C ASN A 475 -3.15 4.76 -11.36
N ILE A 476 -2.26 5.75 -11.47
CA ILE A 476 -2.02 6.48 -12.71
C ILE A 476 -0.64 6.14 -13.29
N VAL A 477 0.34 5.83 -12.44
CA VAL A 477 1.73 5.52 -12.83
C VAL A 477 2.34 4.53 -11.86
N LEU A 478 3.15 3.62 -12.40
CA LEU A 478 4.10 2.81 -11.63
C LEU A 478 5.51 3.31 -11.98
N ASN A 479 6.20 3.90 -11.01
CA ASN A 479 7.58 4.37 -11.21
C ASN A 479 8.54 3.45 -10.50
N ILE A 480 9.49 2.88 -11.23
CA ILE A 480 10.54 2.02 -10.67
C ILE A 480 11.86 2.76 -10.71
N TYR A 481 12.46 2.95 -9.54
CA TYR A 481 13.69 3.68 -9.31
C TYR A 481 14.83 2.72 -9.02
N ARG A 482 16.00 2.99 -9.58
CA ARG A 482 17.20 2.15 -9.48
C ARG A 482 18.34 2.90 -8.81
N GLY A 483 19.23 2.17 -8.14
CA GLY A 483 20.47 2.72 -7.60
C GLY A 483 21.55 1.66 -7.43
N GLU A 484 22.82 2.09 -7.48
CA GLU A 484 23.95 1.23 -7.13
C GLU A 484 23.98 0.92 -5.62
N ASP A 485 23.53 1.87 -4.82
CA ASP A 485 23.23 1.71 -3.39
C ASP A 485 21.82 2.22 -3.04
N TYR A 486 21.39 1.90 -1.81
CA TYR A 486 20.07 2.24 -1.30
C TYR A 486 19.84 3.76 -1.24
N GLY A 487 20.86 4.57 -0.95
CA GLY A 487 20.77 6.03 -0.93
C GLY A 487 20.59 6.63 -2.30
N VAL A 488 21.40 6.21 -3.28
CA VAL A 488 21.28 6.65 -4.68
C VAL A 488 19.90 6.32 -5.25
N MET A 489 19.35 5.13 -4.94
CA MET A 489 18.00 4.76 -5.35
C MET A 489 16.94 5.74 -4.80
N LEU A 490 17.02 6.10 -3.51
CA LEU A 490 16.10 7.05 -2.90
C LEU A 490 16.27 8.47 -3.45
N GLU A 491 17.50 8.90 -3.74
CA GLU A 491 17.77 10.21 -4.35
C GLU A 491 17.18 10.29 -5.76
N ASN A 492 17.36 9.25 -6.59
CA ASN A 492 16.74 9.17 -7.91
C ASN A 492 15.21 9.23 -7.83
N ALA A 493 14.60 8.60 -6.81
CA ALA A 493 13.16 8.70 -6.58
C ALA A 493 12.72 10.12 -6.21
N VAL A 494 13.39 10.75 -5.25
CA VAL A 494 13.11 12.11 -4.81
C VAL A 494 13.25 13.11 -5.96
N ASP A 495 14.35 13.05 -6.71
CA ASP A 495 14.63 13.97 -7.80
C ASP A 495 13.59 13.85 -8.93
N ASN A 496 13.18 12.63 -9.27
CA ASN A 496 12.17 12.40 -10.29
C ASN A 496 10.79 12.90 -9.85
N LEU A 497 10.39 12.67 -8.59
CA LEU A 497 9.12 13.16 -8.05
C LEU A 497 9.09 14.69 -7.97
N GLN A 498 10.21 15.33 -7.62
CA GLN A 498 10.32 16.80 -7.58
C GLN A 498 10.22 17.44 -8.97
N ASN A 499 10.74 16.76 -10.00
CA ASN A 499 10.69 17.23 -11.38
C ASN A 499 9.43 16.77 -12.14
N ALA A 500 8.58 15.97 -11.51
CA ALA A 500 7.34 15.51 -12.11
C ALA A 500 6.38 16.70 -12.32
N MET A 501 5.72 16.74 -13.46
CA MET A 501 4.70 17.76 -13.77
C MET A 501 3.35 17.08 -13.86
N ILE A 502 2.56 17.16 -12.78
CA ILE A 502 1.15 16.74 -12.79
C ILE A 502 0.29 17.92 -12.37
N GLU A 503 -0.54 18.39 -13.29
CA GLU A 503 -1.46 19.51 -13.05
C GLU A 503 -2.86 19.13 -13.49
N GLY A 504 -3.86 19.63 -12.78
CA GLY A 504 -5.24 19.25 -13.02
C GLY A 504 -6.23 19.92 -12.10
N ARG A 505 -7.49 19.54 -12.25
CA ARG A 505 -8.61 19.92 -11.37
C ARG A 505 -8.99 18.73 -10.49
N ASP A 506 -9.29 19.02 -9.23
CA ASP A 506 -9.65 18.03 -8.20
C ASP A 506 -8.63 16.87 -8.13
N LEU A 507 -7.35 17.22 -8.35
CA LEU A 507 -6.24 16.29 -8.47
C LEU A 507 -5.56 16.14 -7.12
N HIS A 508 -5.74 14.98 -6.49
CA HIS A 508 -4.99 14.54 -5.32
C HIS A 508 -4.17 13.32 -5.69
N THR A 509 -2.91 13.27 -5.27
CA THR A 509 -2.01 12.15 -5.57
C THR A 509 -1.26 11.67 -4.34
N THR A 510 -0.71 10.46 -4.43
CA THR A 510 0.18 9.89 -3.42
C THR A 510 1.60 10.47 -3.42
N ILE A 511 1.97 11.38 -4.34
CA ILE A 511 3.32 11.97 -4.40
C ILE A 511 3.76 12.61 -3.08
N PRO A 512 2.96 13.47 -2.42
CA PRO A 512 3.38 14.10 -1.18
C PRO A 512 3.62 13.07 -0.06
N PHE A 513 2.78 12.04 -0.01
CA PHE A 513 2.96 10.91 0.91
C PHE A 513 4.26 10.13 0.61
N HIS A 514 4.52 9.80 -0.65
CA HIS A 514 5.73 9.10 -1.05
C HIS A 514 6.99 9.87 -0.70
N MET A 515 7.01 11.19 -0.94
CA MET A 515 8.13 12.05 -0.56
C MET A 515 8.43 11.97 0.94
N ALA A 516 7.39 11.99 1.79
CA ALA A 516 7.53 11.86 3.22
C ALA A 516 8.13 10.49 3.63
N VAL A 517 7.66 9.39 3.03
CA VAL A 517 8.18 8.05 3.31
C VAL A 517 9.63 7.89 2.84
N LEU A 518 9.96 8.36 1.63
CA LEU A 518 11.33 8.33 1.09
C LEU A 518 12.32 9.07 1.99
N SER A 519 11.93 10.24 2.50
CA SER A 519 12.76 10.98 3.45
C SER A 519 12.98 10.17 4.74
N TRP A 520 11.94 9.52 5.28
CA TRP A 520 12.08 8.65 6.45
C TRP A 520 13.02 7.47 6.18
N LEU A 521 12.89 6.79 5.03
CA LEU A 521 13.76 5.69 4.63
C LEU A 521 15.22 6.14 4.51
N ARG A 522 15.47 7.34 3.97
CA ARG A 522 16.81 7.92 3.85
C ARG A 522 17.45 8.19 5.22
N ALA A 523 16.67 8.62 6.20
CA ALA A 523 17.17 8.88 7.56
C ALA A 523 17.51 7.59 8.32
N ASN A 524 16.95 6.44 7.93
CA ASN A 524 17.04 5.17 8.66
C ASN A 524 17.83 4.09 7.90
N GLN A 525 18.82 4.51 7.12
CA GLN A 525 19.76 3.63 6.41
C GLN A 525 20.74 2.91 7.35
N PRO A 526 21.37 1.80 6.91
CA PRO A 526 21.22 1.13 5.61
C PRO A 526 20.09 0.09 5.54
N LEU A 527 19.44 -0.21 6.67
CA LEU A 527 18.44 -1.28 6.77
C LEU A 527 17.17 -0.80 7.52
N PRO A 528 16.34 0.05 6.90
CA PRO A 528 15.10 0.49 7.53
C PRO A 528 14.11 -0.68 7.60
N HIS A 529 13.70 -1.11 8.80
CA HIS A 529 12.61 -2.08 8.92
C HIS A 529 11.27 -1.37 9.02
N VAL A 530 10.50 -1.49 7.94
CA VAL A 530 9.12 -1.01 7.86
C VAL A 530 8.14 -2.16 8.06
N THR A 531 7.08 -1.94 8.82
CA THR A 531 6.04 -2.93 9.11
C THR A 531 4.73 -2.54 8.43
N THR A 532 3.80 -3.49 8.31
CA THR A 532 2.48 -3.27 7.67
C THR A 532 1.59 -2.22 8.34
N ASP A 533 1.89 -1.80 9.57
CA ASP A 533 1.21 -0.70 10.26
C ASP A 533 1.95 0.65 10.19
N PHE A 534 3.10 0.72 9.51
CA PHE A 534 3.89 1.94 9.36
C PHE A 534 3.05 3.09 8.78
N VAL A 535 2.31 2.85 7.71
CA VAL A 535 1.50 3.87 7.04
C VAL A 535 0.38 4.38 7.96
N GLU A 536 -0.23 3.50 8.75
CA GLU A 536 -1.23 3.88 9.76
C GLU A 536 -0.67 4.90 10.73
N ILE A 537 0.49 4.56 11.30
CA ILE A 537 1.19 5.35 12.30
C ILE A 537 1.59 6.68 11.66
N HIS A 538 2.18 6.63 10.46
CA HIS A 538 2.59 7.80 9.70
C HIS A 538 1.43 8.78 9.44
N LEU A 539 0.27 8.29 8.98
CA LEU A 539 -0.92 9.12 8.75
C LEU A 539 -1.51 9.70 10.03
N CYS A 540 -1.53 8.93 11.13
CA CYS A 540 -1.98 9.43 12.43
C CYS A 540 -1.12 10.60 12.88
N LEU A 541 0.20 10.46 12.75
CA LEU A 541 1.14 11.51 13.08
C LEU A 541 0.92 12.71 12.16
N LEU A 542 0.84 12.55 10.82
CA LEU A 542 0.49 13.60 9.85
C LEU A 542 -0.73 14.43 10.28
N ARG A 543 -1.77 13.80 10.79
CA ARG A 543 -2.96 14.50 11.28
C ARG A 543 -2.75 15.25 12.58
N LEU A 544 -1.98 14.68 13.52
CA LEU A 544 -1.56 15.38 14.73
C LEU A 544 -0.69 16.60 14.39
N TYR A 545 0.23 16.49 13.41
CA TYR A 545 0.97 17.64 12.87
C TYR A 545 0.03 18.69 12.31
N HIS A 546 -0.83 18.32 11.37
CA HIS A 546 -1.77 19.24 10.74
C HIS A 546 -2.60 20.00 11.78
N LYS A 547 -3.08 19.32 12.83
CA LYS A 547 -3.78 19.96 13.96
C LYS A 547 -2.90 20.99 14.67
N ASN A 548 -1.69 20.64 15.05
CA ASN A 548 -0.78 21.53 15.80
C ASN A 548 -0.31 22.73 14.96
N ILE A 549 -0.06 22.54 13.67
CA ILE A 549 0.29 23.63 12.73
C ILE A 549 -0.90 24.56 12.56
N LYS A 550 -2.12 24.04 12.50
CA LYS A 550 -3.33 24.85 12.43
C LYS A 550 -3.48 25.73 13.67
N GLU A 551 -3.28 25.18 14.86
CA GLU A 551 -3.28 25.95 16.11
C GLU A 551 -2.21 27.05 16.08
N LEU A 552 -0.98 26.72 15.67
CA LEU A 552 0.10 27.69 15.48
C LEU A 552 -0.27 28.77 14.44
N HIS A 553 -0.86 28.38 13.31
CA HIS A 553 -1.27 29.31 12.27
C HIS A 553 -2.35 30.28 12.76
N GLU A 554 -3.34 29.80 13.52
CA GLU A 554 -4.38 30.64 14.12
C GLU A 554 -3.78 31.65 15.13
N GLU A 555 -2.77 31.24 15.89
CA GLU A 555 -2.00 32.14 16.75
C GLU A 555 -1.23 33.19 15.94
N VAL A 556 -0.52 32.77 14.88
CA VAL A 556 0.22 33.65 13.95
C VAL A 556 -0.74 34.69 13.36
N LEU A 557 -1.90 34.27 12.87
CA LEU A 557 -2.94 35.16 12.35
C LEU A 557 -3.44 36.15 13.42
N THR A 558 -3.64 35.68 14.65
CA THR A 558 -4.08 36.52 15.77
C THR A 558 -3.04 37.58 16.11
N MET A 559 -1.76 37.24 16.08
CA MET A 559 -0.66 38.17 16.33
C MET A 559 -0.49 39.19 15.18
N CYS A 560 -0.54 38.74 13.92
CA CYS A 560 -0.54 39.62 12.75
C CYS A 560 -1.66 40.68 12.83
N LYS A 561 -2.80 40.35 13.45
CA LYS A 561 -3.91 41.29 13.67
C LYS A 561 -3.66 42.27 14.83
N LYS A 562 -2.88 41.88 15.84
CA LYS A 562 -2.61 42.68 17.06
C LYS A 562 -1.44 43.63 16.91
N GLU A 563 -0.39 43.26 16.17
CA GLU A 563 0.82 44.07 16.05
C GLU A 563 0.82 44.93 14.78
N ARG A 564 0.80 46.27 14.95
CA ARG A 564 0.95 47.25 13.85
C ARG A 564 2.38 47.78 13.66
N ARG A 565 3.34 47.37 14.51
CA ARG A 565 4.67 48.01 14.65
C ARG A 565 5.88 47.07 14.54
N ASN A 566 5.69 45.76 14.36
CA ASN A 566 6.79 44.82 14.11
C ASN A 566 7.15 44.78 12.60
N PRO A 567 8.30 44.24 12.17
CA PRO A 567 8.62 44.09 10.76
C PRO A 567 7.53 43.22 10.12
N PHE A 568 6.63 43.86 9.39
CA PHE A 568 5.43 43.26 8.80
C PHE A 568 5.76 42.02 7.95
N ALA A 569 6.97 41.96 7.43
CA ALA A 569 7.41 40.94 6.52
C ALA A 569 7.77 39.60 7.16
N LEU A 570 8.42 39.56 8.32
CA LEU A 570 8.78 38.27 8.95
C LEU A 570 7.55 37.56 9.56
N LEU A 571 6.56 38.33 10.04
CA LEU A 571 5.23 37.81 10.43
C LEU A 571 4.42 37.36 9.20
N SER A 572 4.46 38.12 8.10
CA SER A 572 3.86 37.72 6.81
C SER A 572 4.51 36.45 6.27
N TRP A 573 5.81 36.29 6.46
CA TRP A 573 6.58 35.12 6.04
C TRP A 573 6.26 33.89 6.89
N VAL A 574 6.28 33.98 8.23
CA VAL A 574 5.86 32.85 9.08
C VAL A 574 4.38 32.49 8.81
N ARG A 575 3.53 33.48 8.50
CA ARG A 575 2.18 33.21 8.01
C ARG A 575 2.20 32.42 6.70
N GLN A 576 2.98 32.82 5.70
CA GLN A 576 3.05 32.10 4.42
C GLN A 576 3.61 30.68 4.60
N VAL A 577 4.66 30.52 5.39
CA VAL A 577 5.23 29.22 5.75
C VAL A 577 4.18 28.35 6.44
N THR A 578 3.55 28.81 7.52
CA THR A 578 2.51 28.04 8.22
C THR A 578 1.26 27.80 7.35
N THR A 579 0.90 28.71 6.44
CA THR A 579 -0.17 28.49 5.45
C THR A 579 0.18 27.33 4.53
N ARG A 580 1.39 27.35 3.97
CA ARG A 580 1.88 26.31 3.06
C ARG A 580 2.04 24.97 3.76
N LEU A 581 2.52 24.97 5.01
CA LEU A 581 2.58 23.79 5.85
C LEU A 581 1.20 23.24 6.26
N MET A 582 0.15 24.07 6.27
CA MET A 582 -1.24 23.59 6.44
C MET A 582 -1.81 23.04 5.13
N GLU A 583 -1.51 23.69 3.99
CA GLU A 583 -1.94 23.22 2.67
C GLU A 583 -1.30 21.87 2.33
N ASP A 584 -0.02 21.69 2.65
CA ASP A 584 0.72 20.44 2.48
C ASP A 584 1.72 20.15 3.64
N PRO A 585 1.25 19.60 4.76
CA PRO A 585 2.04 19.07 5.87
C PRO A 585 3.04 17.97 5.50
N SER A 586 2.93 17.31 4.34
CA SER A 586 3.94 16.29 3.97
C SER A 586 5.35 16.89 3.84
N HIS A 587 5.42 18.18 3.52
CA HIS A 587 6.65 18.97 3.39
C HIS A 587 7.42 19.09 4.71
N ILE A 588 6.75 18.86 5.83
CA ILE A 588 7.35 18.85 7.17
C ILE A 588 8.24 17.64 7.33
N ILE A 589 7.83 16.50 6.77
CA ILE A 589 8.54 15.24 6.96
C ILE A 589 9.87 15.23 6.21
N ALA A 590 9.91 15.80 5.00
CA ALA A 590 11.15 15.96 4.23
C ALA A 590 12.21 16.82 4.95
N PHE A 591 11.79 17.67 5.90
CA PHE A 591 12.68 18.51 6.68
C PHE A 591 13.24 17.84 7.93
N PHE A 592 12.43 17.06 8.64
CA PHE A 592 12.84 16.47 9.92
C PHE A 592 13.79 15.27 9.81
N THR A 593 14.11 14.84 8.60
CA THR A 593 15.04 13.74 8.31
C THR A 593 16.50 14.17 8.28
N GLN A 594 16.80 15.46 8.51
CA GLN A 594 18.16 15.98 8.69
C GLN A 594 18.39 16.29 10.18
N ARG A 595 19.56 15.89 10.73
CA ARG A 595 19.94 16.14 12.13
C ARG A 595 19.83 17.63 12.42
N ASN A 596 19.05 18.03 13.43
CA ASN A 596 18.65 19.43 13.59
C ASN A 596 19.29 20.14 14.80
N THR A 597 20.03 21.19 14.49
CA THR A 597 20.35 22.36 15.32
C THR A 597 19.43 23.55 14.96
N PHE A 598 19.48 24.65 15.71
CA PHE A 598 18.73 25.89 15.37
C PHE A 598 19.04 26.43 13.96
N ARG A 599 20.28 26.23 13.49
CA ARG A 599 20.73 26.59 12.15
C ARG A 599 19.95 25.86 11.05
N ASP A 600 19.58 24.60 11.29
CA ASP A 600 18.93 23.75 10.30
C ASP A 600 17.45 24.11 10.14
N VAL A 601 16.78 24.52 11.23
CA VAL A 601 15.44 25.13 11.17
C VAL A 601 15.50 26.45 10.41
N PHE A 602 16.46 27.32 10.69
CA PHE A 602 16.62 28.57 9.95
C PHE A 602 16.88 28.35 8.46
N GLN A 603 17.77 27.42 8.10
CA GLN A 603 18.05 27.05 6.71
C GLN A 603 16.84 26.41 6.03
N PHE A 604 16.07 25.60 6.73
CA PHE A 604 14.84 25.04 6.18
C PHE A 604 13.80 26.08 5.90
N VAL A 605 13.55 27.02 6.80
CA VAL A 605 12.53 28.01 6.50
C VAL A 605 12.99 28.91 5.34
N LYS A 606 14.31 29.15 5.20
CA LYS A 606 14.90 29.83 4.03
C LYS A 606 14.77 29.00 2.75
N SER A 607 15.22 27.75 2.73
CA SER A 607 15.14 26.86 1.56
C SER A 607 13.71 26.54 1.17
N THR A 608 12.80 26.41 2.15
CA THR A 608 11.36 26.23 1.92
C THR A 608 10.76 27.48 1.31
N SER A 609 11.20 28.68 1.68
CA SER A 609 10.74 29.91 1.02
C SER A 609 11.22 30.02 -0.42
N GLU A 610 12.47 29.62 -0.69
CA GLU A 610 13.03 29.55 -2.06
C GLU A 610 12.31 28.48 -2.90
N TRP A 611 12.08 27.31 -2.33
CA TRP A 611 11.40 26.17 -2.96
C TRP A 611 9.89 26.43 -3.21
N LEU A 612 9.21 27.11 -2.28
CA LEU A 612 7.81 27.53 -2.42
C LEU A 612 7.61 28.78 -3.30
N GLY A 613 8.68 29.33 -3.88
CA GLY A 613 8.65 30.50 -4.76
C GLY A 613 8.21 31.78 -4.04
N ILE A 614 8.45 31.90 -2.74
CA ILE A 614 8.09 33.07 -1.94
C ILE A 614 9.25 34.08 -2.02
N SER A 615 9.07 35.17 -2.78
CA SER A 615 10.05 36.26 -2.84
C SER A 615 10.10 37.00 -1.50
N LEU A 616 11.26 36.95 -0.84
CA LEU A 616 11.62 37.86 0.25
C LEU A 616 11.73 39.29 -0.33
N TRP A 617 11.20 40.30 0.35
CA TRP A 617 11.42 41.70 -0.06
C TRP A 617 12.85 42.12 0.36
N ASN A 618 13.44 43.11 -0.32
CA ASN A 618 14.86 43.47 -0.14
C ASN A 618 15.28 43.76 1.32
N GLU A 619 14.42 44.37 2.13
CA GLU A 619 14.71 44.67 3.55
C GLU A 619 14.75 43.40 4.44
N ASP A 620 14.13 42.31 3.99
CA ASP A 620 14.07 41.02 4.70
C ASP A 620 15.29 40.14 4.40
N SER A 621 15.84 40.24 3.19
CA SER A 621 17.08 39.57 2.81
C SER A 621 18.25 40.08 3.65
N GLU A 622 18.35 41.41 3.85
CA GLU A 622 19.40 42.01 4.69
C GLU A 622 19.31 41.52 6.16
N TYR A 623 18.10 41.37 6.69
CA TYR A 623 17.89 40.87 8.05
C TYR A 623 18.28 39.38 8.18
N LEU A 624 17.86 38.54 7.23
CA LEU A 624 18.21 37.12 7.19
C LEU A 624 19.70 36.90 6.93
N GLU A 625 20.32 37.66 6.04
CA GLU A 625 21.76 37.65 5.77
C GLU A 625 22.56 38.11 6.99
N SER A 626 22.04 39.07 7.76
CA SER A 626 22.66 39.50 9.02
C SER A 626 22.63 38.38 10.07
N CYS A 627 21.53 37.63 10.19
CA CYS A 627 21.45 36.45 11.04
C CYS A 627 22.38 35.31 10.57
N GLU A 628 22.41 35.01 9.27
CA GLU A 628 23.26 33.97 8.68
C GLU A 628 24.75 34.30 8.86
N SER A 629 25.13 35.55 8.60
CA SER A 629 26.49 36.06 8.83
C SER A 629 26.89 35.94 10.30
N PHE A 630 25.97 36.23 11.23
CA PHE A 630 26.20 36.02 12.66
C PHE A 630 26.49 34.56 13.01
N TYR A 631 25.66 33.60 12.57
CA TYR A 631 25.87 32.19 12.86
C TYR A 631 27.12 31.62 12.17
N LYS A 632 27.43 32.05 10.94
CA LYS A 632 28.69 31.69 10.26
C LYS A 632 29.92 32.21 11.01
N ASN A 633 29.88 33.45 11.47
CA ASN A 633 30.95 34.02 12.28
C ASN A 633 31.11 33.25 13.60
N LEU A 634 30.01 32.89 14.26
CA LEU A 634 30.04 32.05 15.46
C LEU A 634 30.71 30.70 15.21
N CYS A 635 30.33 30.00 14.13
CA CYS A 635 30.93 28.71 13.74
C CYS A 635 32.42 28.82 13.41
N SER A 636 32.84 29.90 12.73
CA SER A 636 34.25 30.12 12.38
C SER A 636 35.15 30.44 13.58
N LEU A 637 34.56 30.89 14.70
CA LEU A 637 35.28 31.21 15.93
C LEU A 637 35.44 29.99 16.86
N THR A 638 34.86 28.84 16.52
CA THR A 638 34.76 27.67 17.41
C THR A 638 35.55 26.45 16.95
N GLU A 639 36.32 26.53 15.86
CA GLU A 639 36.97 25.36 15.23
C GLU A 639 38.01 24.62 16.11
N ASP A 640 38.54 25.23 17.19
CA ASP A 640 39.60 24.60 18.00
C ASP A 640 39.39 24.60 19.53
N SER A 641 38.22 24.98 20.07
CA SER A 641 38.08 25.05 21.55
C SER A 641 36.73 24.75 22.19
N LEU A 642 35.70 24.37 21.41
CA LEU A 642 34.48 23.80 21.99
C LEU A 642 34.33 22.35 21.54
N PRO A 643 34.39 21.35 22.46
CA PRO A 643 33.89 20.03 22.12
C PRO A 643 32.40 20.18 21.84
N MET A 644 32.04 20.13 20.56
CA MET A 644 30.67 20.23 20.05
C MET A 644 29.70 19.28 20.76
N GLU A 645 30.20 18.20 21.36
CA GLU A 645 29.45 17.22 22.15
C GLU A 645 28.62 17.85 23.30
N ASP A 646 29.06 18.97 23.89
CA ASP A 646 28.33 19.63 25.01
C ASP A 646 27.22 20.60 24.54
N LEU A 647 27.25 21.08 23.29
CA LEU A 647 26.13 21.79 22.65
C LEU A 647 25.14 20.84 21.97
N HIS A 648 25.49 19.55 21.88
CA HIS A 648 24.72 18.47 21.27
C HIS A 648 24.11 17.49 22.28
N GLY A 649 24.23 17.73 23.58
CA GLY A 649 23.60 16.91 24.61
C GLY A 649 22.06 16.95 24.54
N GLU A 650 21.39 15.95 25.17
CA GLU A 650 19.93 15.75 25.12
C GLU A 650 19.07 16.95 25.60
N ASN A 651 19.72 17.93 26.22
CA ASN A 651 19.23 19.29 26.45
C ASN A 651 20.24 20.28 25.85
N PRO A 652 20.00 20.88 24.67
CA PRO A 652 20.74 22.08 24.30
C PRO A 652 20.48 23.09 25.41
N THR A 653 21.52 23.71 25.96
CA THR A 653 21.35 24.65 27.06
C THR A 653 20.33 25.73 26.65
N ASP A 654 19.14 25.71 27.26
CA ASP A 654 17.99 26.60 26.99
C ASP A 654 18.27 28.07 27.33
N SER A 655 19.52 28.39 27.63
CA SER A 655 20.00 29.62 28.19
C SER A 655 21.15 30.14 27.34
N TRP A 656 20.86 31.11 26.48
CA TRP A 656 21.85 31.96 25.80
C TRP A 656 22.91 32.50 26.78
N GLN A 657 22.57 32.64 28.08
CA GLN A 657 23.50 33.07 29.12
C GLN A 657 24.63 32.06 29.37
N GLU A 658 24.40 30.76 29.19
CA GLU A 658 25.43 29.71 29.30
C GLU A 658 26.32 29.67 28.05
N THR A 659 25.75 29.76 26.85
CA THR A 659 26.51 29.87 25.59
C THR A 659 27.36 31.14 25.57
N VAL A 660 26.83 32.27 26.05
CA VAL A 660 27.57 33.53 26.25
C VAL A 660 28.68 33.37 27.28
N SER A 661 28.47 32.60 28.35
CA SER A 661 29.51 32.35 29.36
C SER A 661 30.65 31.49 28.80
N LEU A 662 30.35 30.51 27.95
CA LEU A 662 31.36 29.71 27.24
C LEU A 662 32.12 30.54 26.20
N ILE A 663 31.42 31.36 25.40
CA ILE A 663 32.05 32.20 24.38
C ILE A 663 32.88 33.33 25.01
N ALA A 664 32.43 33.92 26.12
CA ALA A 664 33.19 34.93 26.87
C ALA A 664 34.50 34.38 27.46
N GLN A 665 34.64 33.07 27.63
CA GLN A 665 35.89 32.42 28.03
C GLN A 665 36.89 32.28 26.88
N ILE A 666 36.45 32.36 25.62
CA ILE A 666 37.26 32.04 24.42
C ILE A 666 38.04 33.26 23.89
N GLU A 667 37.58 34.51 24.04
CA GLU A 667 38.30 35.66 23.44
C GLU A 667 38.41 36.91 24.34
N GLN A 668 39.56 37.06 25.00
CA GLN A 668 40.00 38.34 25.61
C GLN A 668 40.55 39.36 24.60
N LYS A 669 40.33 39.21 23.28
CA LYS A 669 40.98 40.07 22.28
C LYS A 669 40.12 40.42 21.05
N SER A 670 38.99 41.11 21.27
CA SER A 670 38.55 42.22 20.41
C SER A 670 37.50 43.07 21.13
N THR A 671 37.30 44.31 20.67
CA THR A 671 36.59 45.41 21.36
C THR A 671 35.25 45.01 22.00
N GLN A 672 35.20 44.98 23.35
CA GLN A 672 34.01 44.79 24.19
C GLN A 672 32.77 45.54 23.67
N GLU A 673 32.94 46.72 23.08
CA GLU A 673 31.86 47.54 22.53
C GLU A 673 31.14 46.90 21.32
N VAL A 674 31.85 46.13 20.49
CA VAL A 674 31.25 45.39 19.38
C VAL A 674 30.49 44.18 19.90
N TRP A 675 31.02 43.54 20.95
CA TRP A 675 30.37 42.41 21.60
C TRP A 675 29.13 42.83 22.39
N ASP A 676 29.17 43.93 23.13
CA ASP A 676 28.01 44.49 23.84
C ASP A 676 26.92 44.91 22.84
N LYS A 677 27.30 45.44 21.67
CA LYS A 677 26.37 45.74 20.56
C LYS A 677 25.80 44.47 19.93
N LEU A 678 26.60 43.42 19.78
CA LEU A 678 26.16 42.10 19.29
C LEU A 678 25.22 41.43 20.29
N GLN A 679 25.57 41.40 21.58
CA GLN A 679 24.73 40.88 22.65
C GLN A 679 23.43 41.68 22.79
N GLY A 680 23.48 43.01 22.68
CA GLY A 680 22.30 43.87 22.69
C GLY A 680 21.38 43.63 21.48
N ARG A 681 21.96 43.46 20.29
CA ARG A 681 21.21 43.08 19.08
C ARG A 681 20.63 41.67 19.20
N HIS A 682 21.39 40.71 19.70
CA HIS A 682 20.93 39.33 19.91
C HIS A 682 19.79 39.28 20.93
N LYS A 683 19.92 39.99 22.06
CA LYS A 683 18.85 40.10 23.07
C LYS A 683 17.59 40.75 22.49
N SER A 684 17.74 41.80 21.67
CA SER A 684 16.60 42.41 20.96
C SER A 684 15.97 41.48 19.92
N ILE A 685 16.75 40.59 19.30
CA ILE A 685 16.25 39.55 18.40
C ILE A 685 15.52 38.48 19.20
N GLU A 686 16.08 38.01 20.32
CA GLU A 686 15.45 37.01 21.19
C GLU A 686 14.13 37.48 21.81
N GLU A 687 14.07 38.74 22.22
CA GLU A 687 12.88 39.38 22.79
C GLU A 687 11.86 39.77 21.70
N SER A 688 12.19 39.63 20.41
CA SER A 688 11.26 39.92 19.33
C SER A 688 10.15 38.85 19.27
N ALA A 689 8.91 39.30 19.01
CA ALA A 689 7.78 38.40 18.81
C ALA A 689 8.06 37.36 17.73
N THR A 690 8.86 37.72 16.72
CA THR A 690 9.17 36.80 15.62
C THR A 690 10.16 35.71 15.98
N PHE A 691 11.13 35.98 16.85
CA PHE A 691 12.03 34.93 17.31
C PHE A 691 11.34 33.99 18.30
N ALA A 692 10.46 34.51 19.15
CA ALA A 692 9.57 33.67 19.96
C ALA A 692 8.68 32.77 19.07
N LEU A 693 8.22 33.30 17.93
CA LEU A 693 7.44 32.55 16.93
C LEU A 693 8.28 31.49 16.21
N LEU A 694 9.53 31.79 15.85
CA LEU A 694 10.44 30.82 15.25
C LEU A 694 10.83 29.72 16.25
N LYS A 695 11.05 30.07 17.53
CA LYS A 695 11.22 29.09 18.61
C LYS A 695 9.95 28.26 18.81
N LYS A 696 8.75 28.84 18.67
CA LYS A 696 7.49 28.11 18.79
C LYS A 696 7.16 27.28 17.55
N LEU A 697 7.51 27.74 16.36
CA LEU A 697 7.46 26.97 15.11
C LEU A 697 8.45 25.81 15.21
N GLN A 698 9.69 26.07 15.61
CA GLN A 698 10.68 25.05 15.90
C GLN A 698 10.19 24.07 16.96
N SER A 699 9.64 24.51 18.09
CA SER A 699 9.16 23.61 19.14
C SER A 699 7.89 22.87 18.72
N THR A 700 6.96 23.48 17.99
CA THR A 700 5.79 22.80 17.41
C THR A 700 6.25 21.78 16.39
N LEU A 701 7.24 22.12 15.56
CA LEU A 701 7.73 21.19 14.57
C LEU A 701 8.61 20.09 15.20
N LEU A 702 9.41 20.37 16.24
CA LEU A 702 10.25 19.39 16.97
C LEU A 702 9.45 18.51 17.93
N ASN A 703 8.52 19.09 18.70
CA ASN A 703 7.63 18.35 19.59
C ASN A 703 6.74 17.42 18.79
N VAL A 704 6.42 17.76 17.54
CA VAL A 704 5.59 16.90 16.72
C VAL A 704 6.44 15.99 15.86
N ALA A 705 7.63 16.40 15.37
CA ALA A 705 8.60 15.50 14.71
C ALA A 705 8.96 14.33 15.63
N HIS A 706 8.80 14.56 16.94
CA HIS A 706 9.06 13.69 18.06
C HIS A 706 10.48 13.14 18.05
N LYS A 707 11.17 13.32 19.18
CA LYS A 707 12.52 12.85 19.46
C LYS A 707 12.74 11.35 19.21
N ASP A 708 11.71 10.57 18.85
CA ASP A 708 11.75 9.12 18.89
C ASP A 708 11.53 8.42 17.53
N LEU A 709 10.77 8.97 16.57
CA LEU A 709 10.59 8.35 15.24
C LEU A 709 11.81 8.49 14.32
N TYR A 710 12.65 9.50 14.59
CA TYR A 710 13.85 9.86 13.84
C TYR A 710 15.11 9.91 14.72
N LYS A 711 15.03 9.54 16.00
CA LYS A 711 16.25 9.10 16.70
C LYS A 711 16.65 7.83 15.97
N LEU A 712 17.80 7.84 15.29
CA LEU A 712 18.52 6.63 14.89
C LEU A 712 18.60 5.76 16.15
N PRO A 713 17.74 4.75 16.33
CA PRO A 713 17.90 3.91 17.50
C PRO A 713 19.20 3.13 17.23
N GLU A 714 19.83 2.61 18.27
CA GLU A 714 20.80 1.52 18.10
C GLU A 714 20.15 0.26 17.45
N LYS A 715 18.87 0.33 17.08
CA LYS A 715 18.00 -0.71 16.53
C LYS A 715 17.28 -0.21 15.28
N THR A 716 17.02 -1.11 14.34
CA THR A 716 16.40 -0.86 13.03
C THR A 716 14.85 -0.74 13.06
N GLU A 717 14.24 -0.61 14.25
CA GLU A 717 12.78 -0.63 14.47
C GLU A 717 12.13 0.77 14.51
N ILE A 718 10.87 0.87 14.09
CA ILE A 718 10.05 2.08 14.18
C ILE A 718 9.65 2.35 15.64
N HIS A 719 9.94 3.55 16.15
CA HIS A 719 9.38 3.98 17.43
C HIS A 719 7.94 4.51 17.26
N VAL A 720 7.01 4.04 18.08
CA VAL A 720 5.60 4.45 18.02
C VAL A 720 5.22 5.21 19.29
N PRO A 721 4.86 6.51 19.22
CA PRO A 721 4.46 7.28 20.39
C PRO A 721 3.26 6.68 21.11
N GLU A 722 3.19 6.82 22.45
CA GLU A 722 2.09 6.27 23.26
C GLU A 722 0.71 6.71 22.78
N SER A 723 0.57 7.95 22.31
CA SER A 723 -0.69 8.54 21.81
C SER A 723 -1.24 7.92 20.52
N VAL A 724 -0.44 7.12 19.81
CA VAL A 724 -0.82 6.40 18.58
C VAL A 724 -0.48 4.91 18.67
N ARG A 725 -0.21 4.42 19.88
CA ARG A 725 0.24 3.04 20.08
C ARG A 725 -0.92 2.06 19.97
N SER A 726 -2.11 2.42 20.45
CA SER A 726 -3.29 1.57 20.31
C SER A 726 -3.98 1.77 18.96
N LYS A 727 -4.47 0.67 18.36
CA LYS A 727 -5.28 0.73 17.13
C LYS A 727 -6.57 1.53 17.30
N GLU A 728 -7.13 1.58 18.51
CA GLU A 728 -8.36 2.33 18.80
C GLU A 728 -8.13 3.85 18.78
N GLU A 729 -7.03 4.32 19.36
CA GLU A 729 -6.61 5.72 19.28
C GLU A 729 -6.32 6.12 17.83
N ARG A 730 -5.58 5.26 17.09
CA ARG A 730 -5.28 5.49 15.67
C ARG A 730 -6.56 5.61 14.84
N ARG A 731 -7.52 4.70 15.02
CA ARG A 731 -8.84 4.81 14.37
C ARG A 731 -9.54 6.12 14.72
N THR A 732 -9.52 6.53 15.98
CA THR A 732 -10.15 7.79 16.41
C THR A 732 -9.54 9.00 15.70
N ILE A 733 -8.20 9.05 15.59
CA ILE A 733 -7.48 10.12 14.88
C ILE A 733 -7.79 10.09 13.38
N LEU A 734 -7.84 8.90 12.78
CA LEU A 734 -8.12 8.70 11.35
C LEU A 734 -9.59 8.96 10.97
N HIS A 735 -10.53 8.85 11.91
CA HIS A 735 -11.96 9.12 11.69
C HIS A 735 -12.39 10.53 12.09
N ALA A 736 -11.55 11.31 12.78
CA ALA A 736 -11.89 12.65 13.27
C ALA A 736 -12.12 13.72 12.16
N THR A 737 -12.11 13.34 10.88
CA THR A 737 -12.25 14.27 9.75
C THR A 737 -13.32 13.75 8.79
N THR A 738 -14.27 14.63 8.45
CA THR A 738 -15.38 14.46 7.48
C THR A 738 -16.73 14.02 8.07
N VAL A 739 -17.36 14.88 8.87
CA VAL A 739 -18.84 14.95 8.91
C VAL A 739 -19.23 16.25 8.23
N GLN A 740 -19.54 16.19 6.92
CA GLN A 740 -20.27 17.28 6.28
C GLN A 740 -21.68 17.31 6.89
N LYS A 741 -22.13 18.49 7.32
CA LYS A 741 -23.53 18.69 7.72
C LYS A 741 -24.42 18.46 6.50
N GLN A 742 -25.02 17.27 6.40
CA GLN A 742 -26.10 17.01 5.45
C GLN A 742 -27.40 17.66 5.93
N ASP A 743 -28.27 18.00 4.97
CA ASP A 743 -29.66 18.33 5.24
C ASP A 743 -30.38 17.04 5.69
N ASP A 744 -30.99 17.04 6.88
CA ASP A 744 -31.36 15.82 7.63
C ASP A 744 -32.27 14.83 6.87
N ASN A 745 -32.99 15.29 5.83
CA ASN A 745 -33.89 14.45 5.04
C ASN A 745 -33.29 13.95 3.72
N HIS A 746 -32.23 14.58 3.20
CA HIS A 746 -31.66 14.28 1.89
C HIS A 746 -30.34 13.55 2.05
N ILE A 747 -30.33 12.28 1.66
CA ILE A 747 -29.11 11.47 1.64
C ILE A 747 -28.41 11.68 0.32
N VAL A 748 -27.23 12.29 0.37
CA VAL A 748 -26.42 12.56 -0.81
C VAL A 748 -25.25 11.59 -0.93
N SER A 749 -24.74 11.41 -2.15
CA SER A 749 -23.50 10.67 -2.36
C SER A 749 -22.32 11.43 -1.73
N PRO A 750 -21.48 10.78 -0.90
CA PRO A 750 -20.34 11.43 -0.24
C PRO A 750 -19.19 11.72 -1.20
N THR A 751 -19.13 11.04 -2.35
CA THR A 751 -18.04 11.12 -3.34
C THR A 751 -18.57 10.88 -4.75
N LEU A 752 -17.76 11.10 -5.78
CA LEU A 752 -18.04 10.64 -7.15
C LEU A 752 -17.82 9.12 -7.21
N GLY A 753 -18.80 8.34 -7.65
CA GLY A 753 -18.61 6.89 -7.73
C GLY A 753 -19.82 6.17 -8.31
N VAL A 754 -19.74 4.85 -8.37
CA VAL A 754 -20.85 4.00 -8.81
C VAL A 754 -21.74 3.70 -7.61
N PHE A 755 -23.03 3.99 -7.73
CA PHE A 755 -24.03 3.64 -6.72
C PHE A 755 -24.32 2.14 -6.78
N TYR A 756 -24.30 1.49 -5.60
CA TYR A 756 -24.74 0.10 -5.45
C TYR A 756 -25.85 0.02 -4.41
N ALA A 757 -27.03 -0.43 -4.86
CA ALA A 757 -28.19 -0.67 -4.03
C ALA A 757 -28.04 -1.95 -3.19
N SER A 758 -27.13 -2.84 -3.57
CA SER A 758 -26.87 -4.13 -2.93
C SER A 758 -25.41 -4.28 -2.51
N PRO A 759 -25.09 -5.13 -1.52
CA PRO A 759 -23.72 -5.41 -1.13
C PRO A 759 -22.91 -6.08 -2.26
N LYS A 760 -23.58 -6.85 -3.12
CA LYS A 760 -23.01 -7.54 -4.29
C LYS A 760 -24.04 -7.68 -5.41
N PRO A 761 -23.60 -7.91 -6.66
CA PRO A 761 -24.50 -8.25 -7.76
C PRO A 761 -25.35 -9.49 -7.44
N GLY A 762 -26.68 -9.37 -7.58
CA GLY A 762 -27.63 -10.47 -7.35
C GLY A 762 -28.17 -10.59 -5.92
N GLU A 763 -27.63 -9.85 -4.96
CA GLU A 763 -28.12 -9.79 -3.57
C GLU A 763 -29.28 -8.79 -3.40
N PRO A 764 -30.13 -8.93 -2.37
CA PRO A 764 -31.18 -7.96 -2.05
C PRO A 764 -30.61 -6.56 -1.79
N HIS A 765 -31.43 -5.55 -2.10
CA HIS A 765 -31.07 -4.17 -1.80
C HIS A 765 -30.93 -3.96 -0.29
N PHE A 766 -30.04 -3.05 0.13
CA PHE A 766 -29.90 -2.65 1.53
C PHE A 766 -31.21 -2.09 2.11
N VAL A 767 -31.90 -1.26 1.30
CA VAL A 767 -33.19 -0.66 1.64
C VAL A 767 -34.11 -0.55 0.44
N GLU A 768 -35.43 -0.58 0.71
CA GLU A 768 -36.49 -0.35 -0.27
C GLU A 768 -37.33 0.89 0.08
N VAL A 769 -38.01 1.46 -0.93
CA VAL A 769 -38.98 2.56 -0.71
C VAL A 769 -40.12 2.06 0.20
N GLY A 770 -40.40 2.83 1.25
CA GLY A 770 -41.36 2.48 2.30
C GLY A 770 -40.76 1.73 3.48
N GLN A 771 -39.49 1.31 3.41
CA GLN A 771 -38.81 0.64 4.51
C GLN A 771 -38.43 1.64 5.62
N GLN A 772 -38.61 1.20 6.87
CA GLN A 772 -38.17 1.95 8.03
C GLN A 772 -36.68 1.70 8.29
N VAL A 773 -35.92 2.77 8.46
CA VAL A 773 -34.47 2.74 8.71
C VAL A 773 -34.12 3.35 10.07
N LYS A 774 -33.02 2.88 10.67
CA LYS A 774 -32.48 3.39 11.94
C LYS A 774 -31.18 4.16 11.72
N VAL A 775 -30.84 5.05 12.65
CA VAL A 775 -29.53 5.72 12.69
C VAL A 775 -28.41 4.67 12.62
N GLY A 776 -27.44 4.89 11.72
CA GLY A 776 -26.29 4.00 11.52
C GLY A 776 -26.57 2.78 10.65
N GLN A 777 -27.81 2.56 10.18
CA GLN A 777 -28.10 1.49 9.23
C GLN A 777 -27.54 1.83 7.85
N THR A 778 -26.76 0.93 7.26
CA THR A 778 -26.26 1.06 5.88
C THR A 778 -27.42 1.01 4.89
N MET A 779 -27.48 2.01 4.01
CA MET A 779 -28.56 2.18 3.04
C MET A 779 -28.12 1.90 1.60
N PHE A 780 -26.85 2.13 1.27
CA PHE A 780 -26.26 1.83 -0.03
C PHE A 780 -24.74 1.92 0.05
N LEU A 781 -24.05 1.48 -1.01
CA LEU A 781 -22.62 1.70 -1.20
C LEU A 781 -22.38 2.69 -2.33
N VAL A 782 -21.31 3.47 -2.22
CA VAL A 782 -20.71 4.17 -3.35
C VAL A 782 -19.32 3.59 -3.58
N GLY A 783 -19.15 2.91 -4.71
CA GLY A 783 -17.86 2.33 -5.09
C GLY A 783 -17.06 3.29 -5.97
N ALA A 784 -15.86 3.63 -5.54
CA ALA A 784 -14.91 4.41 -6.31
C ALA A 784 -13.51 3.81 -6.15
N MET A 785 -12.85 3.55 -7.27
CA MET A 785 -11.45 3.08 -7.30
C MET A 785 -11.16 1.89 -6.38
N LYS A 786 -12.01 0.85 -6.47
CA LYS A 786 -11.97 -0.39 -5.65
C LYS A 786 -12.26 -0.21 -4.17
N VAL A 787 -12.54 1.00 -3.70
CA VAL A 787 -13.03 1.27 -2.34
C VAL A 787 -14.54 1.42 -2.39
N TYR A 788 -15.22 0.79 -1.44
CA TYR A 788 -16.67 0.87 -1.29
C TYR A 788 -16.97 1.63 -0.01
N THR A 789 -17.60 2.80 -0.13
CA THR A 789 -18.00 3.60 1.02
C THR A 789 -19.44 3.26 1.39
N GLU A 790 -19.64 2.76 2.61
CA GLU A 790 -20.97 2.58 3.16
C GLU A 790 -21.61 3.92 3.49
N VAL A 791 -22.81 4.17 2.97
CA VAL A 791 -23.61 5.33 3.34
C VAL A 791 -24.67 4.91 4.34
N GLN A 792 -24.46 5.32 5.58
CA GLN A 792 -25.34 5.02 6.70
C GLN A 792 -26.38 6.11 6.91
N SER A 793 -27.54 5.70 7.44
CA SER A 793 -28.62 6.64 7.74
C SER A 793 -28.23 7.55 8.90
N PRO A 794 -28.25 8.89 8.73
CA PRO A 794 -27.95 9.82 9.81
C PRO A 794 -29.11 9.94 10.82
N ARG A 795 -30.30 9.45 10.47
CA ARG A 795 -31.53 9.55 11.26
C ARG A 795 -32.34 8.26 11.21
N SER A 796 -33.35 8.15 12.07
CA SER A 796 -34.41 7.15 11.86
C SER A 796 -35.53 7.78 11.03
N GLY A 797 -36.20 6.97 10.21
CA GLY A 797 -37.29 7.44 9.36
C GLY A 797 -37.74 6.38 8.37
N VAL A 798 -38.54 6.77 7.39
CA VAL A 798 -38.99 5.89 6.29
C VAL A 798 -38.34 6.36 5.00
N ILE A 799 -37.80 5.42 4.21
CA ILE A 799 -37.28 5.72 2.87
C ILE A 799 -38.46 6.15 1.99
N LYS A 800 -38.52 7.43 1.63
CA LYS A 800 -39.59 7.97 0.79
C LYS A 800 -39.32 7.73 -0.69
N GLU A 801 -38.07 7.90 -1.09
CA GLU A 801 -37.66 7.92 -2.49
C GLU A 801 -36.19 7.48 -2.64
N ILE A 802 -35.91 6.67 -3.65
CA ILE A 802 -34.56 6.36 -4.14
C ILE A 802 -34.50 6.91 -5.57
N ARG A 803 -33.57 7.84 -5.85
CA ARG A 803 -33.53 8.64 -7.09
C ARG A 803 -32.56 8.13 -8.15
N VAL A 804 -31.80 7.10 -7.82
CA VAL A 804 -30.66 6.63 -8.61
C VAL A 804 -30.84 5.14 -8.86
N GLU A 805 -30.53 4.70 -10.09
CA GLU A 805 -30.56 3.29 -10.48
C GLU A 805 -29.27 2.57 -10.09
N ASP A 806 -29.37 1.30 -9.72
CA ASP A 806 -28.23 0.47 -9.36
C ASP A 806 -27.18 0.40 -10.49
N GLY A 807 -25.90 0.52 -10.13
CA GLY A 807 -24.78 0.50 -11.09
C GLY A 807 -24.58 1.81 -11.86
N THR A 808 -25.30 2.89 -11.55
CA THR A 808 -25.11 4.20 -12.21
C THR A 808 -24.11 5.08 -11.49
N LEU A 809 -23.49 6.01 -12.24
CA LEU A 809 -22.53 6.97 -11.72
C LEU A 809 -23.24 8.12 -11.00
N VAL A 810 -22.89 8.38 -9.73
CA VAL A 810 -23.37 9.49 -8.91
C VAL A 810 -22.28 10.48 -8.59
N LYS A 811 -22.61 11.77 -8.56
CA LYS A 811 -21.69 12.87 -8.21
C LYS A 811 -21.69 13.15 -6.72
N GLN A 812 -20.58 13.67 -6.21
CA GLN A 812 -20.54 14.17 -4.83
C GLN A 812 -21.64 15.22 -4.59
N GLY A 813 -22.42 15.04 -3.53
CA GLY A 813 -23.53 15.93 -3.18
C GLY A 813 -24.83 15.66 -3.95
N GLU A 814 -24.85 14.72 -4.90
CA GLU A 814 -26.06 14.30 -5.60
C GLU A 814 -27.01 13.57 -4.64
N VAL A 815 -28.29 13.95 -4.64
CA VAL A 815 -29.31 13.32 -3.78
C VAL A 815 -29.62 11.93 -4.29
N VAL A 816 -29.27 10.92 -3.50
CA VAL A 816 -29.48 9.50 -3.81
C VAL A 816 -30.79 8.99 -3.19
N MET A 817 -31.06 9.35 -1.93
CA MET A 817 -32.28 8.92 -1.21
C MET A 817 -32.89 10.06 -0.39
N ILE A 818 -34.19 9.94 -0.09
CA ILE A 818 -34.90 10.84 0.83
C ILE A 818 -35.50 10.04 1.98
N ILE A 819 -35.26 10.52 3.20
CA ILE A 819 -35.79 9.96 4.45
C ILE A 819 -36.79 10.95 5.06
N GLU A 820 -37.98 10.46 5.41
CA GLU A 820 -38.99 11.19 6.18
C GLU A 820 -39.06 10.75 7.64
#